data_AF-A0AAD7FQP6-F1
#
_entry.id   AF-A0AAD7FQP6-F1
#
_cell.length_a   1.000
_cell.length_b   1.000
_cell.length_c   1.000
_cell.angle_alpha   90.00
_cell.angle_beta   90.00
_cell.angle_gamma   90.00
#
_symmetry.space_group_name_H-M   'P 1'
#
loop_
_entity.id
_entity.type
_entity.pdbx_description
1 polymer ?
#
loop_
_entity_poly.entity_id
_entity_poly.type
_entity_poly.pdbx_seq_one_letter_code
_entity_poly.pdbx_strand_id
1 'polypeptide(L)'
;MPANQPKKTKKTGAVETGGAHPSVSQLLAAAALSTSPEALVMQVSCMLGIPDVRNARGLKQCHQNFGAISSTLDKMFSQIRAHPGGNAVLADSLATATIVIYGRIGEDISLRTRIFNDTHFLENAMALLSFSSSTSEATVIEILSNITRFQETPILAKVARCTPLILDYAQAQEAGIKNAVMGIVTRCTAAALVDDANPHTQAAALMFLPRVIRFSLDVVLLPASILLTLRNMGFFCFMMSRRLSTVFLSSPDVMDFLAASTRAKDSCTRCLAQSALLEMYLGSTTDTLPNDRSELQPIISGFKSSVVEAAEQQETLTALVRSFTSGDSGRSHSEFGHAFSELIQRKEPLVRKALQREMNMPNILRTCEAAVRRDGSGDITADILHLELLLSQKEEATNFARSCIGKHPSVAYFHYAMTITMGQQFEPVLIAEKGLQCRITTEFIRQELLYYVSHFLYHNLINMLRGDLDVGRSQTVNVLAKKAEALTRTFLKISPPDHHRMLEMTAIVTLLDLLMKGHTLTDGELQIASSKLRSTYDIARSTGSVQLPRECLALGDILARVSSAWGRWGPTMSRYTGGGMATTPLADDRVDEYFVAWLKKLDEATPESLLSEIHRIDPGEGRYGPAQLHKCSACDKPSAALKRCEGCQKARYCNDVCQRAHWKVHRKACKASKSLEGLQI
;
A
#
# COMPACT_ATOMS: atom_id res chain seq x y z
N MET A 1 -48.92 62.69 1.73
CA MET A 1 -49.50 61.37 1.42
C MET A 1 -49.41 61.18 -0.08
N PRO A 2 -48.72 60.14 -0.57
CA PRO A 2 -49.47 58.97 -1.04
C PRO A 2 -48.81 57.60 -0.78
N ALA A 3 -49.70 56.60 -0.72
CA ALA A 3 -49.61 55.22 -1.21
C ALA A 3 -48.39 54.33 -0.87
N ASN A 4 -48.60 53.51 0.14
CA ASN A 4 -47.91 52.23 0.39
C ASN A 4 -48.27 51.20 -0.70
N GLN A 5 -47.30 50.67 -1.44
CA GLN A 5 -47.42 49.41 -2.18
C GLN A 5 -46.54 48.33 -1.52
N PRO A 6 -47.06 47.12 -1.24
CA PRO A 6 -46.30 46.07 -0.58
C PRO A 6 -45.42 45.28 -1.56
N LYS A 7 -44.26 44.89 -1.03
CA LYS A 7 -43.20 44.10 -1.68
C LYS A 7 -43.74 42.77 -2.24
N LYS A 8 -43.44 42.51 -3.52
CA LYS A 8 -43.63 41.20 -4.17
C LYS A 8 -42.74 40.15 -3.51
N THR A 9 -43.33 39.23 -2.76
CA THR A 9 -42.71 37.95 -2.39
C THR A 9 -42.62 37.06 -3.63
N LYS A 10 -41.39 36.67 -3.99
CA LYS A 10 -41.09 35.77 -5.10
C LYS A 10 -41.47 34.36 -4.67
N LYS A 11 -42.57 33.83 -5.22
CA LYS A 11 -43.01 32.43 -5.07
C LYS A 11 -41.84 31.48 -5.39
N THR A 12 -41.38 30.74 -4.39
CA THR A 12 -40.65 29.49 -4.58
C THR A 12 -41.63 28.47 -5.15
N GLY A 13 -41.49 28.14 -6.43
CA GLY A 13 -42.26 27.08 -7.07
C GLY A 13 -41.85 25.73 -6.52
N ALA A 14 -42.56 25.26 -5.50
CA ALA A 14 -42.69 23.83 -5.26
C ALA A 14 -43.47 23.26 -6.45
N VAL A 15 -42.82 22.40 -7.23
CA VAL A 15 -43.53 21.58 -8.21
C VAL A 15 -44.19 20.47 -7.41
N GLU A 16 -45.44 20.71 -7.01
CA GLU A 16 -46.37 19.65 -6.60
C GLU A 16 -46.71 18.82 -7.85
N THR A 17 -46.05 17.67 -8.03
CA THR A 17 -46.53 16.65 -8.98
C THR A 17 -47.55 15.75 -8.29
N GLY A 18 -48.80 16.21 -8.23
CA GLY A 18 -49.97 15.39 -7.87
C GLY A 18 -50.43 14.49 -9.03
N GLY A 19 -49.52 13.70 -9.60
CA GLY A 19 -49.86 12.66 -10.58
C GLY A 19 -50.01 11.31 -9.86
N ALA A 20 -51.11 10.60 -10.10
CA ALA A 20 -51.29 9.24 -9.58
C ALA A 20 -50.08 8.37 -9.97
N HIS A 21 -49.37 7.82 -8.99
CA HIS A 21 -48.28 6.89 -9.26
C HIS A 21 -48.82 5.70 -10.08
N PRO A 22 -48.09 5.26 -11.12
CA PRO A 22 -48.57 4.19 -11.99
C PRO A 22 -48.81 2.91 -11.20
N SER A 23 -49.91 2.22 -11.47
CA SER A 23 -50.20 0.94 -10.80
C SER A 23 -49.23 -0.15 -11.25
N VAL A 24 -49.02 -1.18 -10.42
CA VAL A 24 -48.16 -2.33 -10.78
C VAL A 24 -48.61 -2.97 -12.10
N SER A 25 -49.93 -3.03 -12.36
CA SER A 25 -50.48 -3.54 -13.61
C SER A 25 -50.08 -2.70 -14.84
N GLN A 26 -50.02 -1.36 -14.71
CA GLN A 26 -49.56 -0.48 -15.79
C GLN A 26 -48.07 -0.66 -16.07
N LEU A 27 -47.27 -0.87 -15.01
CA LEU A 27 -45.83 -1.13 -15.12
C LEU A 27 -45.56 -2.52 -15.73
N LEU A 28 -46.35 -3.54 -15.39
CA LEU A 28 -46.28 -4.87 -16.00
C LEU A 28 -46.64 -4.83 -17.48
N ALA A 29 -47.64 -4.03 -17.86
CA ALA A 29 -47.96 -3.80 -19.27
C ALA A 29 -46.82 -3.08 -20.02
N ALA A 30 -46.18 -2.09 -19.39
CA ALA A 30 -45.00 -1.42 -19.93
C ALA A 30 -43.81 -2.39 -20.11
N ALA A 31 -43.59 -3.29 -19.15
CA ALA A 31 -42.56 -4.32 -19.23
C ALA A 31 -42.82 -5.31 -20.37
N ALA A 32 -44.08 -5.70 -20.58
CA ALA A 32 -44.45 -6.61 -21.66
C ALA A 32 -44.21 -6.00 -23.07
N LEU A 33 -44.22 -4.67 -23.19
CA LEU A 33 -44.02 -3.94 -24.44
C LEU A 33 -42.56 -3.50 -24.67
N SER A 34 -41.69 -3.69 -23.68
CA SER A 34 -40.30 -3.24 -23.74
C SER A 34 -39.45 -4.14 -24.65
N THR A 35 -38.67 -3.53 -25.55
CA THR A 35 -37.83 -4.25 -26.51
C THR A 35 -36.44 -4.61 -25.99
N SER A 36 -36.00 -3.99 -24.89
CA SER A 36 -34.73 -4.31 -24.21
C SER A 36 -34.77 -3.94 -22.72
N PRO A 37 -33.86 -4.48 -21.89
CA PRO A 37 -33.71 -4.08 -20.49
C PRO A 37 -33.42 -2.58 -20.32
N GLU A 38 -32.63 -1.95 -21.20
CA GLU A 38 -32.41 -0.50 -21.12
C GLU A 38 -33.67 0.30 -21.45
N ALA A 39 -34.45 -0.14 -22.43
CA ALA A 39 -35.71 0.48 -22.79
C ALA A 39 -36.70 0.42 -21.61
N LEU A 40 -36.77 -0.72 -20.93
CA LEU A 40 -37.57 -0.90 -19.72
C LEU A 40 -37.14 0.07 -18.62
N VAL A 41 -35.83 0.16 -18.32
CA VAL A 41 -35.33 1.09 -17.29
C VAL A 41 -35.66 2.55 -17.65
N MET A 42 -35.54 2.92 -18.92
CA MET A 42 -35.89 4.27 -19.39
C MET A 42 -37.38 4.55 -19.22
N GLN A 43 -38.23 3.61 -19.61
CA GLN A 43 -39.69 3.72 -19.53
C GLN A 43 -40.15 3.80 -18.07
N VAL A 44 -39.63 2.94 -17.19
CA VAL A 44 -39.89 2.97 -15.75
C VAL A 44 -39.41 4.29 -15.14
N SER A 45 -38.20 4.75 -15.48
CA SER A 45 -37.69 6.04 -14.99
C SER A 45 -38.59 7.20 -15.41
N CYS A 46 -39.08 7.20 -16.65
CA CYS A 46 -40.02 8.21 -17.15
C CYS A 46 -41.37 8.15 -16.42
N MET A 47 -41.93 6.95 -16.24
CA MET A 47 -43.22 6.75 -15.55
C MET A 47 -43.17 7.14 -14.08
N LEU A 48 -42.01 7.00 -13.43
CA LEU A 48 -41.79 7.38 -12.04
C LEU A 48 -41.31 8.83 -11.87
N GLY A 49 -41.10 9.58 -12.96
CA GLY A 49 -40.58 10.94 -12.91
C GLY A 49 -39.14 11.04 -12.38
N ILE A 50 -38.35 9.97 -12.54
CA ILE A 50 -36.95 9.93 -12.09
C ILE A 50 -36.09 10.74 -13.07
N PRO A 51 -35.31 11.73 -12.59
CA PRO A 51 -34.43 12.52 -13.45
C PRO A 51 -33.42 11.67 -14.23
N ASP A 52 -33.04 12.12 -15.43
CA ASP A 52 -32.06 11.43 -16.26
C ASP A 52 -30.65 11.50 -15.65
N VAL A 53 -30.27 10.42 -14.96
CA VAL A 53 -28.98 10.26 -14.28
C VAL A 53 -27.77 10.17 -15.22
N ARG A 54 -27.97 10.05 -16.54
CA ARG A 54 -26.87 10.08 -17.52
C ARG A 54 -26.24 11.46 -17.68
N ASN A 55 -26.85 12.50 -17.12
CA ASN A 55 -26.31 13.86 -17.15
C ASN A 55 -26.21 14.46 -15.75
N ALA A 56 -25.26 15.39 -15.58
CA ALA A 56 -24.97 16.01 -14.29
C ALA A 56 -26.17 16.79 -13.70
N ARG A 57 -27.08 17.30 -14.55
CA ARG A 57 -28.29 18.00 -14.12
C ARG A 57 -29.27 17.04 -13.45
N GLY A 58 -29.51 15.87 -14.06
CA GLY A 58 -30.37 14.85 -13.48
C GLY A 58 -29.80 14.28 -12.18
N LEU A 59 -28.49 14.00 -12.11
CA LEU A 59 -27.85 13.59 -10.85
C LEU A 59 -27.99 14.65 -9.74
N LYS A 60 -27.89 15.95 -10.08
CA LYS A 60 -28.12 17.03 -9.11
C LYS A 60 -29.57 17.09 -8.62
N GLN A 61 -30.54 16.80 -9.50
CA GLN A 61 -31.95 16.69 -9.12
C GLN A 61 -32.21 15.46 -8.25
N CYS A 62 -31.56 14.34 -8.55
CA CYS A 62 -31.60 13.15 -7.69
C CYS A 62 -31.04 13.44 -6.29
N HIS A 63 -29.97 14.23 -6.17
CA HIS A 63 -29.45 14.69 -4.88
C HIS A 63 -30.47 15.48 -4.06
N GLN A 64 -31.19 16.41 -4.70
CA GLN A 64 -32.18 17.27 -4.05
C GLN A 64 -33.40 16.49 -3.58
N ASN A 65 -33.83 15.49 -4.36
CA ASN A 65 -35.08 14.76 -4.14
C ASN A 65 -34.87 13.29 -3.75
N PHE A 66 -33.68 12.92 -3.28
CA PHE A 66 -33.31 11.50 -3.08
C PHE A 66 -34.31 10.74 -2.22
N GLY A 67 -34.79 11.33 -1.11
CA GLY A 67 -35.73 10.67 -0.20
C GLY A 67 -37.09 10.33 -0.84
N ALA A 68 -37.59 11.20 -1.73
CA ALA A 68 -38.82 10.92 -2.46
C ALA A 68 -38.61 9.83 -3.54
N ILE A 69 -37.47 9.89 -4.23
CA ILE A 69 -37.09 8.89 -5.24
C ILE A 69 -36.90 7.51 -4.60
N SER A 70 -36.14 7.41 -3.51
CA SER A 70 -35.89 6.14 -2.82
C SER A 70 -37.17 5.55 -2.23
N SER A 71 -38.03 6.37 -1.60
CA SER A 71 -39.32 5.90 -1.09
C SER A 71 -40.21 5.36 -2.22
N THR A 72 -40.19 5.99 -3.40
CA THR A 72 -40.94 5.53 -4.57
C THR A 72 -40.42 4.19 -5.08
N LEU A 73 -39.10 4.05 -5.23
CA LEU A 73 -38.46 2.81 -5.69
C LEU A 73 -38.66 1.65 -4.71
N ASP A 74 -38.53 1.90 -3.40
CA ASP A 74 -38.71 0.87 -2.37
C ASP A 74 -40.17 0.40 -2.30
N LYS A 75 -41.14 1.33 -2.33
CA LYS A 75 -42.57 1.00 -2.40
C LYS A 75 -42.89 0.18 -3.63
N MET A 76 -42.37 0.58 -4.79
CA MET A 76 -42.57 -0.15 -6.04
C MET A 76 -42.01 -1.56 -5.95
N PHE A 77 -40.79 -1.73 -5.43
CA PHE A 77 -40.21 -3.06 -5.24
C PHE A 77 -41.08 -3.94 -4.34
N SER A 78 -41.50 -3.43 -3.18
CA SER A 78 -42.39 -4.17 -2.27
C SER A 78 -43.72 -4.56 -2.92
N GLN A 79 -44.33 -3.65 -3.68
CA GLN A 79 -45.60 -3.92 -4.38
C GLN A 79 -45.44 -4.95 -5.50
N ILE A 80 -44.34 -4.91 -6.27
CA ILE A 80 -44.04 -5.93 -7.29
C ILE A 80 -43.93 -7.31 -6.64
N ARG A 81 -43.22 -7.42 -5.51
CA ARG A 81 -43.05 -8.70 -4.79
C ARG A 81 -44.35 -9.19 -4.13
N ALA A 82 -45.24 -8.28 -3.74
CA ALA A 82 -46.53 -8.60 -3.13
C ALA A 82 -47.63 -9.00 -4.14
N HIS A 83 -47.39 -8.85 -5.45
CA HIS A 83 -48.32 -9.25 -6.52
C HIS A 83 -47.83 -10.51 -7.27
N PRO A 84 -47.92 -11.71 -6.67
CA PRO A 84 -47.48 -12.96 -7.31
C PRO A 84 -48.39 -13.45 -8.44
N GLY A 85 -49.53 -12.79 -8.71
CA GLY A 85 -50.58 -13.26 -9.63
C GLY A 85 -50.34 -13.00 -11.13
N GLY A 86 -49.14 -12.59 -11.54
CA GLY A 86 -48.78 -12.28 -12.94
C GLY A 86 -47.52 -13.02 -13.42
N ASN A 87 -47.09 -12.77 -14.66
CA ASN A 87 -45.88 -13.35 -15.25
C ASN A 87 -44.64 -13.03 -14.39
N ALA A 88 -44.17 -14.02 -13.63
CA ALA A 88 -43.06 -13.89 -12.67
C ALA A 88 -41.78 -13.32 -13.30
N VAL A 89 -41.52 -13.63 -14.57
CA VAL A 89 -40.34 -13.12 -15.31
C VAL A 89 -40.42 -11.60 -15.52
N LEU A 90 -41.62 -11.07 -15.81
CA LEU A 90 -41.82 -9.62 -15.96
C LEU A 90 -41.76 -8.90 -14.61
N ALA A 91 -42.28 -9.52 -13.55
CA ALA A 91 -42.16 -9.00 -12.20
C ALA A 91 -40.69 -8.92 -11.76
N ASP A 92 -39.90 -9.96 -12.01
CA ASP A 92 -38.46 -9.95 -11.74
C ASP A 92 -37.71 -8.92 -12.59
N SER A 93 -38.08 -8.76 -13.87
CA SER A 93 -37.47 -7.75 -14.74
C SER A 93 -37.73 -6.32 -14.25
N LEU A 94 -38.94 -6.04 -13.77
CA LEU A 94 -39.29 -4.76 -13.16
C LEU A 94 -38.59 -4.52 -11.83
N ALA A 95 -38.49 -5.56 -10.99
CA ALA A 95 -37.76 -5.49 -9.74
C ALA A 95 -36.25 -5.28 -9.98
N THR A 96 -35.66 -5.93 -10.99
CA THR A 96 -34.28 -5.65 -11.42
C THR A 96 -34.13 -4.23 -11.94
N ALA A 97 -35.12 -3.68 -12.66
CA ALA A 97 -35.06 -2.31 -13.14
C ALA A 97 -34.93 -1.28 -11.99
N THR A 98 -35.55 -1.50 -10.83
CA THR A 98 -35.38 -0.60 -9.67
C THR A 98 -33.95 -0.67 -9.11
N ILE A 99 -33.34 -1.86 -9.05
CA ILE A 99 -31.94 -2.05 -8.66
C ILE A 99 -30.98 -1.38 -9.66
N VAL A 100 -31.25 -1.49 -10.96
CA VAL A 100 -30.45 -0.82 -12.01
C VAL A 100 -30.55 0.71 -11.88
N ILE A 101 -31.73 1.25 -11.58
CA ILE A 101 -31.90 2.69 -11.34
C ILE A 101 -31.07 3.13 -10.13
N TYR A 102 -31.11 2.40 -9.01
CA TYR A 102 -30.23 2.66 -7.87
C TYR A 102 -28.75 2.57 -8.25
N GLY A 103 -28.35 1.58 -9.05
CA GLY A 103 -26.99 1.44 -9.55
C GLY A 103 -26.52 2.66 -10.34
N ARG A 104 -27.36 3.19 -11.24
CA ARG A 104 -27.06 4.41 -12.03
C ARG A 104 -26.99 5.66 -11.16
N ILE A 105 -27.91 5.81 -10.19
CA ILE A 105 -27.84 6.89 -9.19
C ILE A 105 -26.53 6.78 -8.38
N GLY A 106 -26.14 5.56 -8.05
CA GLY A 106 -24.93 5.21 -7.31
C GLY A 106 -23.63 5.41 -8.09
N GLU A 107 -23.64 5.84 -9.36
CA GLU A 107 -22.42 6.31 -10.02
C GLU A 107 -21.80 7.51 -9.27
N ASP A 108 -22.63 8.34 -8.63
CA ASP A 108 -22.20 9.38 -7.71
C ASP A 108 -21.88 8.80 -6.33
N ILE A 109 -20.65 9.00 -5.86
CA ILE A 109 -20.18 8.40 -4.60
C ILE A 109 -20.95 8.86 -3.36
N SER A 110 -21.51 10.08 -3.37
CA SER A 110 -22.22 10.63 -2.21
C SER A 110 -23.63 10.03 -2.11
N LEU A 111 -24.27 9.78 -3.25
CA LEU A 111 -25.54 9.05 -3.31
C LEU A 111 -25.35 7.57 -3.03
N ARG A 112 -24.23 6.99 -3.47
CA ARG A 112 -23.85 5.60 -3.21
C ARG A 112 -23.92 5.24 -1.73
N THR A 113 -23.32 6.06 -0.87
CA THR A 113 -23.38 5.88 0.60
C THR A 113 -24.83 5.94 1.12
N ARG A 114 -25.63 6.89 0.61
CA ARG A 114 -27.04 7.04 1.01
C ARG A 114 -27.91 5.87 0.56
N ILE A 115 -27.65 5.27 -0.60
CA ILE A 115 -28.36 4.09 -1.08
C ILE A 115 -28.26 2.95 -0.05
N PHE A 116 -27.08 2.71 0.54
CA PHE A 116 -26.91 1.64 1.52
C PHE A 116 -27.52 1.92 2.91
N ASN A 117 -27.60 3.20 3.29
CA ASN A 117 -28.02 3.63 4.62
C ASN A 117 -29.51 4.01 4.71
N ASP A 118 -30.03 4.69 3.68
CA ASP A 118 -31.35 5.33 3.70
C ASP A 118 -32.41 4.50 2.96
N THR A 119 -32.06 3.34 2.38
CA THR A 119 -32.94 2.55 1.50
C THR A 119 -32.84 1.05 1.78
N HIS A 120 -33.80 0.28 1.27
CA HIS A 120 -33.79 -1.19 1.31
C HIS A 120 -33.02 -1.85 0.15
N PHE A 121 -32.10 -1.11 -0.49
CA PHE A 121 -31.38 -1.59 -1.67
C PHE A 121 -30.69 -2.93 -1.49
N LEU A 122 -29.96 -3.14 -0.38
CA LEU A 122 -29.19 -4.36 -0.16
C LEU A 122 -30.14 -5.55 0.06
N GLU A 123 -31.17 -5.37 0.89
CA GLU A 123 -32.19 -6.38 1.17
C GLU A 123 -32.93 -6.78 -0.11
N ASN A 124 -33.30 -5.80 -0.93
CA ASN A 124 -33.97 -6.00 -2.22
C ASN A 124 -33.07 -6.71 -3.23
N ALA A 125 -31.79 -6.35 -3.30
CA ALA A 125 -30.81 -7.02 -4.17
C ALA A 125 -30.61 -8.49 -3.77
N MET A 126 -30.48 -8.79 -2.47
CA MET A 126 -30.33 -10.16 -1.97
C MET A 126 -31.60 -11.00 -2.20
N ALA A 127 -32.79 -10.39 -2.10
CA ALA A 127 -34.04 -11.07 -2.40
C ALA A 127 -34.13 -11.51 -3.87
N LEU A 128 -33.64 -10.70 -4.81
CA LEU A 128 -33.56 -11.09 -6.22
C LEU A 128 -32.56 -12.23 -6.44
N LEU A 129 -31.39 -12.20 -5.80
CA LEU A 129 -30.41 -13.29 -5.89
C LEU A 129 -30.90 -14.63 -5.31
N SER A 130 -31.95 -14.62 -4.49
CA SER A 130 -32.48 -15.85 -3.85
C SER A 130 -33.66 -16.48 -4.59
N PHE A 131 -34.41 -15.68 -5.35
CA PHE A 131 -35.75 -16.06 -5.82
C PHE A 131 -36.09 -15.59 -7.25
N SER A 132 -35.11 -15.23 -8.08
CA SER A 132 -35.36 -14.66 -9.42
C SER A 132 -34.80 -15.49 -10.58
N SER A 133 -35.14 -15.11 -11.81
CA SER A 133 -34.58 -15.69 -13.04
C SER A 133 -33.09 -15.35 -13.26
N SER A 134 -32.37 -16.22 -13.99
CA SER A 134 -30.90 -16.12 -14.19
C SER A 134 -30.41 -14.78 -14.77
N THR A 135 -31.19 -14.14 -15.64
CA THR A 135 -30.83 -12.85 -16.27
C THR A 135 -30.89 -11.68 -15.27
N SER A 136 -31.83 -11.74 -14.33
CA SER A 136 -31.95 -10.73 -13.26
C SER A 136 -30.79 -10.82 -12.28
N GLU A 137 -30.39 -12.03 -11.87
CA GLU A 137 -29.33 -12.26 -10.88
C GLU A 137 -27.96 -11.75 -11.35
N ALA A 138 -27.60 -11.99 -12.62
CA ALA A 138 -26.34 -11.52 -13.20
C ALA A 138 -26.25 -9.99 -13.18
N THR A 139 -27.36 -9.31 -13.52
CA THR A 139 -27.46 -7.84 -13.48
C THR A 139 -27.30 -7.32 -12.06
N VAL A 140 -27.91 -7.97 -11.07
CA VAL A 140 -27.75 -7.60 -9.65
C VAL A 140 -26.29 -7.71 -9.21
N ILE A 141 -25.59 -8.79 -9.57
CA ILE A 141 -24.16 -8.93 -9.26
C ILE A 141 -23.31 -7.83 -9.92
N GLU A 142 -23.60 -7.47 -11.16
CA GLU A 142 -22.88 -6.40 -11.84
C GLU A 142 -23.06 -5.06 -11.12
N ILE A 143 -24.30 -4.71 -10.76
CA ILE A 143 -24.61 -3.48 -10.01
C ILE A 143 -23.96 -3.52 -8.62
N LEU A 144 -24.04 -4.63 -7.90
CA LEU A 144 -23.36 -4.80 -6.62
C LEU A 144 -21.84 -4.66 -6.74
N SER A 145 -21.24 -5.22 -7.79
CA SER A 145 -19.81 -5.10 -8.07
C SER A 145 -19.43 -3.65 -8.29
N ASN A 146 -20.19 -2.90 -9.09
CA ASN A 146 -19.98 -1.48 -9.36
C ASN A 146 -20.15 -0.61 -8.10
N ILE A 147 -21.27 -0.77 -7.40
CA ILE A 147 -21.67 0.10 -6.29
C ILE A 147 -20.86 -0.17 -5.01
N THR A 148 -20.27 -1.36 -4.86
CA THR A 148 -19.38 -1.63 -3.72
C THR A 148 -17.98 -1.06 -3.95
N ARG A 149 -17.57 -0.72 -5.19
CA ARG A 149 -16.26 -0.09 -5.43
C ARG A 149 -16.21 1.27 -4.73
N PHE A 150 -15.05 1.64 -4.18
CA PHE A 150 -14.83 2.92 -3.51
C PHE A 150 -15.79 3.23 -2.33
N GLN A 151 -16.39 2.20 -1.73
CA GLN A 151 -17.24 2.35 -0.55
C GLN A 151 -16.44 2.40 0.75
N GLU A 152 -17.08 2.98 1.76
CA GLU A 152 -16.52 3.09 3.10
C GLU A 152 -16.60 1.74 3.83
N THR A 153 -15.63 1.47 4.69
CA THR A 153 -15.49 0.20 5.44
C THR A 153 -16.78 -0.27 6.12
N PRO A 154 -17.57 0.59 6.81
CA PRO A 154 -18.79 0.14 7.48
C PRO A 154 -19.85 -0.40 6.52
N ILE A 155 -19.97 0.17 5.32
CA ILE A 155 -20.91 -0.28 4.30
C ILE A 155 -20.47 -1.63 3.73
N LEU A 156 -19.18 -1.77 3.41
CA LEU A 156 -18.62 -3.03 2.93
C LEU A 156 -18.77 -4.14 3.97
N ALA A 157 -18.61 -3.83 5.26
CA ALA A 157 -18.84 -4.76 6.36
C ALA A 157 -20.33 -5.19 6.46
N LYS A 158 -21.29 -4.29 6.16
CA LYS A 158 -22.72 -4.65 6.03
C LYS A 158 -22.94 -5.67 4.91
N VAL A 159 -22.36 -5.44 3.73
CA VAL A 159 -22.46 -6.36 2.58
C VAL A 159 -21.77 -7.70 2.85
N ALA A 160 -20.69 -7.71 3.64
CA ALA A 160 -19.97 -8.93 4.00
C ALA A 160 -20.86 -9.98 4.71
N ARG A 161 -21.94 -9.56 5.38
CA ARG A 161 -22.91 -10.48 6.01
C ARG A 161 -23.67 -11.33 4.99
N CYS A 162 -23.74 -10.86 3.73
CA CYS A 162 -24.39 -11.57 2.63
C CYS A 162 -23.42 -12.49 1.86
N THR A 163 -22.15 -12.56 2.25
CA THR A 163 -21.11 -13.38 1.58
C THR A 163 -21.53 -14.84 1.32
N PRO A 164 -22.19 -15.55 2.25
CA PRO A 164 -22.56 -16.96 2.03
C PRO A 164 -23.47 -17.12 0.81
N LEU A 165 -24.53 -16.30 0.76
CA LEU A 165 -25.52 -16.31 -0.32
C LEU A 165 -24.90 -15.91 -1.66
N ILE A 166 -24.04 -14.89 -1.67
CA ILE A 166 -23.33 -14.46 -2.87
C ILE A 166 -22.40 -15.56 -3.40
N LEU A 167 -21.70 -16.28 -2.51
CA LEU A 167 -20.84 -17.39 -2.89
C LEU A 167 -21.63 -18.59 -3.40
N ASP A 168 -22.75 -18.93 -2.75
CA ASP A 168 -23.63 -20.04 -3.16
C ASP A 168 -24.17 -19.79 -4.58
N TYR A 169 -24.62 -18.57 -4.86
CA TYR A 169 -25.02 -18.15 -6.21
C TYR A 169 -23.89 -18.34 -7.22
N ALA A 170 -22.67 -17.92 -6.90
CA ALA A 170 -21.56 -17.89 -7.85
C ALA A 170 -21.05 -19.27 -8.28
N GLN A 171 -21.30 -20.35 -7.52
CA GLN A 171 -20.73 -21.67 -7.80
C GLN A 171 -21.11 -22.19 -9.20
N ALA A 172 -22.38 -22.04 -9.58
CA ALA A 172 -22.93 -22.55 -10.84
C ALA A 172 -22.79 -21.57 -12.03
N GLN A 173 -22.17 -20.41 -11.84
CA GLN A 173 -22.18 -19.33 -12.82
C GLN A 173 -20.97 -19.34 -13.76
N GLU A 174 -21.08 -18.59 -14.85
CA GLU A 174 -20.00 -18.36 -15.81
C GLU A 174 -18.85 -17.53 -15.22
N ALA A 175 -17.71 -17.54 -15.92
CA ALA A 175 -16.48 -16.89 -15.45
C ALA A 175 -16.63 -15.38 -15.23
N GLY A 176 -17.42 -14.68 -16.06
CA GLY A 176 -17.66 -13.24 -15.93
C GLY A 176 -18.30 -12.88 -14.59
N ILE A 177 -19.36 -13.58 -14.22
CA ILE A 177 -20.06 -13.42 -12.94
C ILE A 177 -19.14 -13.81 -11.78
N LYS A 178 -18.40 -14.93 -11.90
CA LYS A 178 -17.43 -15.36 -10.89
C LYS A 178 -16.35 -14.31 -10.61
N ASN A 179 -15.82 -13.65 -11.64
CA ASN A 179 -14.88 -12.54 -11.51
C ASN A 179 -15.48 -11.36 -10.75
N ALA A 180 -16.72 -10.97 -11.08
CA ALA A 180 -17.43 -9.88 -10.39
C ALA A 180 -17.68 -10.21 -8.92
N VAL A 181 -18.13 -11.43 -8.62
CA VAL A 181 -18.35 -11.92 -7.25
C VAL A 181 -17.04 -11.94 -6.46
N MET A 182 -15.95 -12.45 -7.03
CA MET A 182 -14.65 -12.47 -6.37
C MET A 182 -14.23 -11.06 -5.92
N GLY A 183 -14.40 -10.07 -6.79
CA GLY A 183 -14.13 -8.67 -6.46
C GLY A 183 -15.02 -8.13 -5.33
N ILE A 184 -16.28 -8.55 -5.22
CA ILE A 184 -17.19 -8.17 -4.12
C ILE A 184 -16.72 -8.81 -2.81
N VAL A 185 -16.60 -10.15 -2.79
CA VAL A 185 -16.36 -10.89 -1.55
C VAL A 185 -15.01 -10.56 -0.93
N THR A 186 -13.94 -10.45 -1.74
CA THR A 186 -12.61 -10.09 -1.22
C THR A 186 -12.60 -8.70 -0.56
N ARG A 187 -13.20 -7.68 -1.19
CA ARG A 187 -13.30 -6.33 -0.63
C ARG A 187 -14.17 -6.27 0.62
N CYS A 188 -15.35 -6.89 0.58
CA CYS A 188 -16.29 -6.88 1.71
C CYS A 188 -15.75 -7.66 2.92
N THR A 189 -15.16 -8.84 2.70
CA THR A 189 -14.51 -9.63 3.75
C THR A 189 -13.34 -8.86 4.36
N ALA A 190 -12.48 -8.23 3.54
CA ALA A 190 -11.38 -7.41 4.05
C ALA A 190 -11.89 -6.26 4.92
N ALA A 191 -12.94 -5.55 4.49
CA ALA A 191 -13.54 -4.48 5.27
C ALA A 191 -14.12 -4.97 6.60
N ALA A 192 -14.83 -6.10 6.60
CA ALA A 192 -15.40 -6.70 7.80
C ALA A 192 -14.32 -7.15 8.82
N LEU A 193 -13.16 -7.59 8.35
CA LEU A 193 -12.06 -8.02 9.23
C LEU A 193 -11.30 -6.86 9.88
N VAL A 194 -11.38 -5.66 9.29
CA VAL A 194 -10.74 -4.42 9.78
C VAL A 194 -11.72 -3.56 10.60
N ASP A 195 -13.02 -3.87 10.58
CA ASP A 195 -14.03 -3.17 11.37
C ASP A 195 -13.98 -3.57 12.86
N ASP A 196 -12.97 -3.04 13.57
CA ASP A 196 -12.74 -3.30 14.99
C ASP A 196 -13.91 -2.83 15.88
N ALA A 197 -14.83 -2.00 15.36
CA ALA A 197 -16.03 -1.57 16.06
C ALA A 197 -17.16 -2.62 16.07
N ASN A 198 -17.07 -3.69 15.26
CA ASN A 198 -18.12 -4.70 15.13
C ASN A 198 -17.60 -6.15 15.20
N PRO A 199 -17.34 -6.68 16.42
CA PRO A 199 -16.79 -8.03 16.61
C PRO A 199 -17.64 -9.15 16.02
N HIS A 200 -18.97 -9.01 16.02
CA HIS A 200 -19.86 -10.01 15.41
C HIS A 200 -19.69 -10.09 13.91
N THR A 201 -19.49 -8.95 13.24
CA THR A 201 -19.25 -8.91 11.79
C THR A 201 -17.87 -9.51 11.45
N GLN A 202 -16.87 -9.25 12.28
CA GLN A 202 -15.54 -9.87 12.14
C GLN A 202 -15.59 -11.40 12.33
N ALA A 203 -16.28 -11.89 13.36
CA ALA A 203 -16.44 -13.32 13.62
C ALA A 203 -17.16 -14.04 12.46
N ALA A 204 -18.21 -13.44 11.90
CA ALA A 204 -18.89 -13.96 10.72
C ALA A 204 -17.96 -13.99 9.50
N ALA A 205 -17.17 -12.92 9.26
CA ALA A 205 -16.21 -12.89 8.17
C ALA A 205 -15.12 -13.97 8.31
N LEU A 206 -14.61 -14.21 9.52
CA LEU A 206 -13.65 -15.28 9.80
C LEU A 206 -14.23 -16.67 9.54
N MET A 207 -15.51 -16.90 9.87
CA MET A 207 -16.19 -18.17 9.62
C MET A 207 -16.23 -18.52 8.12
N PHE A 208 -16.44 -17.54 7.24
CA PHE A 208 -16.53 -17.75 5.80
C PHE A 208 -15.21 -17.54 5.04
N LEU A 209 -14.17 -17.05 5.72
CA LEU A 209 -12.86 -16.76 5.14
C LEU A 209 -12.27 -17.94 4.34
N PRO A 210 -12.30 -19.21 4.80
CA PRO A 210 -11.79 -20.33 4.01
C PRO A 210 -12.51 -20.52 2.67
N ARG A 211 -13.84 -20.31 2.64
CA ARG A 211 -14.64 -20.37 1.39
C ARG A 211 -14.29 -19.22 0.45
N VAL A 212 -14.08 -18.01 0.99
CA VAL A 212 -13.68 -16.83 0.21
C VAL A 212 -12.31 -17.03 -0.43
N ILE A 213 -11.32 -17.52 0.33
CA ILE A 213 -9.96 -17.79 -0.17
C ILE A 213 -10.02 -18.84 -1.28
N ARG A 214 -10.66 -19.99 -1.02
CA ARG A 214 -10.76 -21.08 -1.99
C ARG A 214 -11.45 -20.63 -3.28
N PHE A 215 -12.63 -20.02 -3.16
CA PHE A 215 -13.35 -19.49 -4.31
C PHE A 215 -12.49 -18.52 -5.12
N SER A 216 -11.79 -17.60 -4.44
CA SER A 216 -10.96 -16.60 -5.11
C SER A 216 -9.79 -17.21 -5.87
N LEU A 217 -9.11 -18.20 -5.28
CA LEU A 217 -8.03 -18.94 -5.93
C LEU A 217 -8.53 -19.75 -7.14
N ASP A 218 -9.70 -20.39 -7.02
CA ASP A 218 -10.32 -21.13 -8.12
C ASP A 218 -10.69 -20.20 -9.29
N VAL A 219 -11.23 -19.01 -8.98
CA VAL A 219 -11.59 -18.00 -10.01
C VAL A 219 -10.35 -17.47 -10.73
N VAL A 220 -9.23 -17.27 -10.03
CA VAL A 220 -7.96 -16.84 -10.67
C VAL A 220 -7.49 -17.87 -11.71
N LEU A 221 -7.66 -19.17 -11.44
CA LEU A 221 -7.23 -20.25 -12.33
C LEU A 221 -8.08 -20.40 -13.59
N LEU A 222 -9.31 -19.87 -13.61
CA LEU A 222 -10.20 -19.99 -14.77
C LEU A 222 -9.54 -19.47 -16.05
N PRO A 223 -9.70 -20.14 -17.20
CA PRO A 223 -9.17 -19.66 -18.49
C PRO A 223 -9.64 -18.24 -18.86
N ALA A 224 -10.88 -17.91 -18.49
CA ALA A 224 -11.52 -16.62 -18.71
C ALA A 224 -11.35 -15.63 -17.53
N SER A 225 -10.41 -15.87 -16.61
CA SER A 225 -10.02 -14.86 -15.63
C SER A 225 -9.44 -13.63 -16.34
N ILE A 226 -9.42 -12.49 -15.66
CA ILE A 226 -8.85 -11.24 -16.19
C ILE A 226 -7.76 -10.73 -15.24
N LEU A 227 -6.88 -9.86 -15.71
CA LEU A 227 -5.79 -9.30 -14.89
C LEU A 227 -6.33 -8.67 -13.58
N LEU A 228 -7.50 -8.05 -13.62
CA LEU A 228 -8.15 -7.47 -12.45
C LEU A 228 -8.45 -8.52 -11.36
N THR A 229 -8.86 -9.72 -11.74
CA THR A 229 -9.08 -10.87 -10.84
C THR A 229 -7.78 -11.22 -10.11
N LEU A 230 -6.67 -11.34 -10.85
CA LEU A 230 -5.36 -11.64 -10.29
C LEU A 230 -4.89 -10.55 -9.30
N ARG A 231 -5.03 -9.27 -9.70
CA ARG A 231 -4.67 -8.12 -8.85
C ARG A 231 -5.55 -8.02 -7.59
N ASN A 232 -6.85 -8.28 -7.70
CA ASN A 232 -7.76 -8.31 -6.54
C ASN A 232 -7.34 -9.36 -5.52
N MET A 233 -6.92 -10.55 -5.97
CA MET A 233 -6.45 -11.60 -5.06
C MET A 233 -5.15 -11.18 -4.37
N GLY A 234 -4.16 -10.70 -5.14
CA GLY A 234 -2.90 -10.20 -4.59
C GLY A 234 -3.11 -9.06 -3.59
N PHE A 235 -4.02 -8.14 -3.89
CA PHE A 235 -4.36 -7.02 -3.01
C PHE A 235 -5.06 -7.48 -1.73
N PHE A 236 -6.00 -8.44 -1.83
CA PHE A 236 -6.63 -9.05 -0.66
C PHE A 236 -5.60 -9.69 0.26
N CYS A 237 -4.69 -10.51 -0.29
CA CYS A 237 -3.60 -11.11 0.47
C CYS A 237 -2.75 -10.03 1.14
N PHE A 238 -2.29 -9.02 0.40
CA PHE A 238 -1.49 -7.93 0.94
C PHE A 238 -2.18 -7.20 2.09
N MET A 239 -3.40 -6.68 1.86
CA MET A 239 -4.13 -5.90 2.87
C MET A 239 -4.39 -6.70 4.15
N MET A 240 -4.60 -8.01 4.04
CA MET A 240 -4.90 -8.87 5.17
C MET A 240 -3.66 -9.54 5.78
N SER A 241 -2.47 -9.41 5.17
CA SER A 241 -1.27 -10.17 5.54
C SER A 241 -0.86 -10.03 7.00
N ARG A 242 -0.98 -8.82 7.58
CA ARG A 242 -0.66 -8.58 9.00
C ARG A 242 -1.67 -9.20 9.95
N ARG A 243 -2.97 -9.17 9.60
CA ARG A 243 -4.05 -9.66 10.45
C ARG A 243 -4.24 -11.18 10.35
N LEU A 244 -3.96 -11.73 9.16
CA LEU A 244 -4.16 -13.15 8.83
C LEU A 244 -2.84 -13.89 8.58
N SER A 245 -1.72 -13.40 9.13
CA SER A 245 -0.38 -13.98 8.89
C SER A 245 -0.34 -15.47 9.20
N THR A 246 -0.84 -15.88 10.37
CA THR A 246 -0.88 -17.29 10.78
C THR A 246 -1.74 -18.15 9.85
N VAL A 247 -2.88 -17.63 9.40
CA VAL A 247 -3.80 -18.31 8.49
C VAL A 247 -3.19 -18.49 7.10
N PHE A 248 -2.58 -17.44 6.56
CA PHE A 248 -1.95 -17.48 5.24
C PHE A 248 -0.69 -18.34 5.22
N LEU A 249 0.19 -18.22 6.22
CA LEU A 249 1.39 -19.06 6.35
C LEU A 249 1.03 -20.55 6.49
N SER A 250 -0.13 -20.86 7.10
CA SER A 250 -0.63 -22.23 7.23
C SER A 250 -1.39 -22.74 5.99
N SER A 251 -1.57 -21.92 4.96
CA SER A 251 -2.32 -22.27 3.74
C SER A 251 -1.38 -22.47 2.55
N PRO A 252 -1.09 -23.74 2.15
CA PRO A 252 -0.22 -24.02 1.00
C PRO A 252 -0.72 -23.36 -0.28
N ASP A 253 -2.03 -23.38 -0.53
CA ASP A 253 -2.60 -22.80 -1.75
C ASP A 253 -2.35 -21.28 -1.86
N VAL A 254 -2.45 -20.54 -0.75
CA VAL A 254 -2.17 -19.09 -0.71
C VAL A 254 -0.67 -18.84 -0.88
N MET A 255 0.17 -19.59 -0.17
CA MET A 255 1.63 -19.42 -0.26
C MET A 255 2.16 -19.77 -1.66
N ASP A 256 1.63 -20.83 -2.28
CA ASP A 256 1.99 -21.23 -3.64
C ASP A 256 1.50 -20.22 -4.66
N PHE A 257 0.28 -19.67 -4.49
CA PHE A 257 -0.22 -18.56 -5.31
C PHE A 257 0.70 -17.34 -5.23
N LEU A 258 1.09 -16.92 -4.02
CA LEU A 258 1.97 -15.77 -3.82
C LEU A 258 3.38 -16.02 -4.38
N ALA A 259 3.95 -17.19 -4.11
CA ALA A 259 5.26 -17.58 -4.64
C ALA A 259 5.27 -17.58 -6.17
N ALA A 260 4.27 -18.19 -6.82
CA ALA A 260 4.17 -18.18 -8.28
C ALA A 260 3.92 -16.77 -8.84
N SER A 261 3.16 -15.93 -8.12
CA SER A 261 2.90 -14.53 -8.51
C SER A 261 4.17 -13.68 -8.56
N THR A 262 5.24 -14.04 -7.83
CA THR A 262 6.55 -13.36 -7.94
C THR A 262 7.22 -13.52 -9.31
N ARG A 263 6.81 -14.53 -10.09
CA ARG A 263 7.26 -14.76 -11.47
C ARG A 263 6.24 -14.30 -12.52
N ALA A 264 5.22 -13.53 -12.15
CA ALA A 264 4.27 -12.99 -13.12
C ALA A 264 4.96 -12.05 -14.14
N LYS A 265 4.35 -11.93 -15.33
CA LYS A 265 4.74 -10.93 -16.33
C LYS A 265 4.40 -9.50 -15.88
N ASP A 266 3.30 -9.34 -15.15
CA ASP A 266 2.83 -8.06 -14.59
C ASP A 266 3.59 -7.69 -13.32
N SER A 267 4.28 -6.54 -13.31
CA SER A 267 5.11 -6.13 -12.16
C SER A 267 4.28 -5.77 -10.92
N CYS A 268 3.06 -5.26 -11.10
CA CYS A 268 2.15 -4.97 -9.97
C CYS A 268 1.77 -6.26 -9.23
N THR A 269 1.47 -7.34 -9.97
CA THR A 269 1.22 -8.66 -9.38
C THR A 269 2.42 -9.16 -8.59
N ARG A 270 3.65 -9.01 -9.13
CA ARG A 270 4.88 -9.37 -8.41
C ARG A 270 5.04 -8.55 -7.12
N CYS A 271 4.78 -7.25 -7.19
CA CYS A 271 4.86 -6.36 -6.03
C CYS A 271 3.83 -6.72 -4.95
N LEU A 272 2.57 -6.97 -5.31
CA LEU A 272 1.53 -7.36 -4.37
C LEU A 272 1.90 -8.67 -3.67
N ALA A 273 2.45 -9.63 -4.41
CA ALA A 273 2.90 -10.90 -3.87
C ALA A 273 4.05 -10.74 -2.87
N GLN A 274 5.11 -10.02 -3.25
CA GLN A 274 6.23 -9.73 -2.34
C GLN A 274 5.77 -8.93 -1.13
N SER A 275 4.90 -7.94 -1.33
CA SER A 275 4.32 -7.13 -0.25
C SER A 275 3.57 -8.00 0.74
N ALA A 276 2.69 -8.88 0.27
CA ALA A 276 1.94 -9.77 1.14
C ALA A 276 2.89 -10.62 2.01
N LEU A 277 3.87 -11.27 1.38
CA LEU A 277 4.84 -12.11 2.09
C LEU A 277 5.66 -11.32 3.12
N LEU A 278 6.16 -10.13 2.77
CA LEU A 278 6.92 -9.28 3.71
C LEU A 278 6.06 -8.81 4.89
N GLU A 279 4.79 -8.47 4.66
CA GLU A 279 3.88 -8.02 5.71
C GLU A 279 3.46 -9.16 6.66
N MET A 280 3.39 -10.41 6.18
CA MET A 280 3.13 -11.58 7.04
C MET A 280 4.25 -11.78 8.07
N TYR A 281 5.48 -11.42 7.71
CA TYR A 281 6.67 -11.50 8.55
C TYR A 281 7.00 -10.20 9.29
N LEU A 282 6.09 -9.21 9.27
CA LEU A 282 6.31 -7.96 9.99
C LEU A 282 6.15 -8.19 11.51
N GLY A 283 7.27 -8.12 12.23
CA GLY A 283 7.32 -8.31 13.69
C GLY A 283 7.62 -9.74 14.14
N SER A 284 7.75 -10.70 13.21
CA SER A 284 8.25 -12.05 13.51
C SER A 284 9.78 -12.02 13.59
N THR A 285 10.32 -11.60 14.73
CA THR A 285 11.69 -11.94 15.12
C THR A 285 11.62 -13.32 15.77
N THR A 286 11.71 -14.40 15.01
CA THR A 286 11.84 -15.73 15.62
C THR A 286 13.21 -15.78 16.29
N ASP A 287 13.21 -15.60 17.60
CA ASP A 287 14.38 -15.82 18.44
C ASP A 287 14.60 -17.31 18.67
N THR A 288 15.89 -17.68 18.71
CA THR A 288 16.51 -18.90 19.25
C THR A 288 16.52 -20.19 18.42
N LEU A 289 17.73 -20.59 18.02
CA LEU A 289 18.20 -21.98 18.05
C LEU A 289 19.46 -22.06 18.93
N PRO A 290 19.76 -23.22 19.55
CA PRO A 290 20.86 -23.36 20.50
C PRO A 290 22.22 -23.11 19.84
N ASN A 291 23.02 -22.28 20.52
CA ASN A 291 24.43 -22.07 20.21
C ASN A 291 25.22 -23.33 20.62
N ASP A 292 25.44 -24.26 19.68
CA ASP A 292 26.55 -25.21 19.83
C ASP A 292 27.67 -24.83 18.85
N ARG A 293 28.71 -24.16 19.38
CA ARG A 293 29.87 -23.70 18.60
C ARG A 293 30.78 -24.86 18.15
N SER A 294 30.60 -26.06 18.72
CA SER A 294 31.48 -27.21 18.46
C SER A 294 31.31 -27.81 17.06
N GLU A 295 30.09 -27.81 16.51
CA GLU A 295 29.78 -28.36 15.17
C GLU A 295 30.29 -27.49 14.00
N LEU A 296 30.65 -26.23 14.27
CA LEU A 296 30.92 -25.23 13.22
C LEU A 296 32.42 -25.00 12.95
N GLN A 297 33.32 -25.56 13.77
CA GLN A 297 34.77 -25.41 13.60
C GLN A 297 35.30 -25.83 12.22
N PRO A 298 34.84 -26.94 11.61
CA PRO A 298 35.29 -27.35 10.27
C PRO A 298 34.94 -26.30 9.20
N ILE A 299 33.75 -25.69 9.28
CA ILE A 299 33.27 -24.67 8.34
C ILE A 299 34.10 -23.39 8.50
N ILE A 300 34.28 -22.92 9.74
CA ILE A 300 35.10 -21.74 10.07
C ILE A 300 36.55 -21.93 9.60
N SER A 301 37.08 -23.15 9.70
CA SER A 301 38.44 -23.48 9.25
C SER A 301 38.62 -23.43 7.73
N GLY A 302 37.56 -23.71 6.96
CA GLY A 302 37.56 -23.65 5.50
C GLY A 302 37.52 -22.22 4.93
N PHE A 303 37.00 -21.27 5.71
CA PHE A 303 36.92 -19.85 5.35
C PHE A 303 37.93 -18.97 6.12
N LYS A 304 39.00 -19.58 6.67
CA LYS A 304 39.98 -18.94 7.57
C LYS A 304 40.66 -17.67 7.02
N SER A 305 40.62 -17.40 5.72
CA SER A 305 41.13 -16.15 5.14
C SER A 305 40.08 -15.03 5.03
N SER A 306 38.79 -15.31 5.26
CA SER A 306 37.68 -14.37 4.98
C SER A 306 36.64 -14.18 6.10
N VAL A 307 36.71 -14.92 7.22
CA VAL A 307 35.72 -14.85 8.35
C VAL A 307 36.40 -14.36 9.64
N VAL A 308 37.36 -13.45 9.50
CA VAL A 308 38.33 -13.11 10.55
C VAL A 308 37.98 -11.81 11.29
N GLU A 309 37.29 -10.87 10.62
CA GLU A 309 37.13 -9.51 11.17
C GLU A 309 36.23 -9.45 12.41
N ALA A 310 35.12 -10.17 12.44
CA ALA A 310 34.14 -10.06 13.54
C ALA A 310 34.70 -10.53 14.89
N ALA A 311 35.54 -11.57 14.89
CA ALA A 311 36.15 -12.13 16.10
C ALA A 311 37.31 -11.25 16.61
N GLU A 312 38.22 -10.83 15.73
CA GLU A 312 39.37 -9.97 16.07
C GLU A 312 38.93 -8.60 16.61
N GLN A 313 37.83 -8.06 16.11
CA GLN A 313 37.35 -6.73 16.50
C GLN A 313 36.54 -6.72 17.79
N GLN A 314 35.83 -7.82 18.11
CA GLN A 314 35.26 -8.02 19.44
C GLN A 314 36.34 -8.12 20.52
N GLU A 315 37.45 -8.79 20.21
CA GLU A 315 38.63 -8.82 21.07
C GLU A 315 39.25 -7.43 21.23
N THR A 316 39.30 -6.64 20.16
CA THR A 316 39.77 -5.25 20.18
C THR A 316 38.92 -4.36 21.11
N LEU A 317 37.58 -4.42 21.01
CA LEU A 317 36.68 -3.69 21.92
C LEU A 317 36.90 -4.13 23.37
N THR A 318 36.95 -5.43 23.62
CA THR A 318 37.14 -6.00 24.96
C THR A 318 38.47 -5.57 25.56
N ALA A 319 39.55 -5.58 24.77
CA ALA A 319 40.87 -5.12 25.17
C ALA A 319 40.87 -3.63 25.50
N LEU A 320 40.23 -2.80 24.66
CA LEU A 320 40.16 -1.35 24.86
C LEU A 320 39.38 -0.99 26.13
N VAL A 321 38.24 -1.63 26.36
CA VAL A 321 37.44 -1.45 27.58
C VAL A 321 38.22 -1.90 28.82
N ARG A 322 38.85 -3.09 28.79
CA ARG A 322 39.67 -3.59 29.90
C ARG A 322 40.80 -2.62 30.23
N SER A 323 41.50 -2.15 29.20
CA SER A 323 42.62 -1.20 29.31
C SER A 323 42.20 0.15 29.89
N PHE A 324 41.02 0.65 29.51
CA PHE A 324 40.44 1.85 30.09
C PHE A 324 40.10 1.64 31.58
N THR A 325 39.49 0.51 31.93
CA THR A 325 39.06 0.22 33.30
C THR A 325 40.20 -0.09 34.27
N SER A 326 41.31 -0.68 33.81
CA SER A 326 42.44 -1.03 34.66
C SER A 326 43.42 0.13 34.87
N GLY A 327 43.43 1.13 33.97
CA GLY A 327 44.37 2.26 34.02
C GLY A 327 45.81 1.91 33.60
N ASP A 328 46.09 0.66 33.24
CA ASP A 328 47.45 0.14 32.94
C ASP A 328 48.01 0.54 31.56
N SER A 329 47.27 1.33 30.78
CA SER A 329 47.55 1.53 29.36
C SER A 329 48.59 2.59 29.03
N GLY A 330 48.89 3.49 29.99
CA GLY A 330 49.64 4.72 29.75
C GLY A 330 48.94 5.75 28.86
N ARG A 331 47.73 5.46 28.33
CA ARG A 331 46.95 6.37 27.49
C ARG A 331 46.11 7.32 28.33
N SER A 332 46.06 8.58 27.91
CA SER A 332 45.12 9.58 28.40
C SER A 332 43.68 9.26 27.97
N HIS A 333 42.70 9.80 28.70
CA HIS A 333 41.29 9.68 28.31
C HIS A 333 41.00 10.31 26.92
N SER A 334 41.81 11.30 26.49
CA SER A 334 41.70 11.90 25.15
C SER A 334 42.10 10.89 24.06
N GLU A 335 43.22 10.18 24.23
CA GLU A 335 43.67 9.12 23.33
C GLU A 335 42.71 7.94 23.27
N PHE A 336 42.10 7.57 24.41
CA PHE A 336 41.00 6.60 24.41
C PHE A 336 39.79 7.10 23.63
N GLY A 337 39.44 8.39 23.72
CA GLY A 337 38.37 8.99 22.93
C GLY A 337 38.59 8.88 21.42
N HIS A 338 39.82 9.14 20.95
CA HIS A 338 40.18 8.93 19.55
C HIS A 338 40.05 7.45 19.15
N ALA A 339 40.54 6.52 19.99
CA ALA A 339 40.44 5.08 19.73
C ALA A 339 38.98 4.58 19.67
N PHE A 340 38.12 5.03 20.59
CA PHE A 340 36.70 4.68 20.56
C PHE A 340 35.97 5.29 19.36
N SER A 341 36.28 6.54 18.99
CA SER A 341 35.71 7.19 17.80
C SER A 341 36.10 6.47 16.51
N GLU A 342 37.34 5.99 16.40
CA GLU A 342 37.79 5.16 15.29
C GLU A 342 37.06 3.80 15.28
N LEU A 343 36.92 3.15 16.43
CA LEU A 343 36.23 1.87 16.55
C LEU A 343 34.75 1.98 16.17
N ILE A 344 34.05 3.04 16.62
CA ILE A 344 32.66 3.34 16.24
C ILE A 344 32.54 3.43 14.72
N GLN A 345 33.43 4.19 14.07
CA GLN A 345 33.40 4.35 12.62
C GLN A 345 33.82 3.09 11.86
N ARG A 346 34.46 2.11 12.50
CA ARG A 346 34.85 0.85 11.85
C ARG A 346 33.86 -0.29 12.10
N LYS A 347 33.17 -0.32 13.25
CA LYS A 347 32.24 -1.39 13.66
C LYS A 347 31.23 -0.93 14.72
N GLU A 348 30.43 0.07 14.39
CA GLU A 348 29.40 0.64 15.27
C GLU A 348 28.49 -0.41 15.97
N PRO A 349 28.01 -1.48 15.30
CA PRO A 349 27.09 -2.44 15.93
C PRO A 349 27.69 -3.17 17.13
N LEU A 350 29.01 -3.33 17.21
CA LEU A 350 29.69 -3.94 18.35
C LEU A 350 29.62 -3.01 19.57
N VAL A 351 29.93 -1.73 19.36
CA VAL A 351 29.87 -0.69 20.41
C VAL A 351 28.43 -0.52 20.89
N ARG A 352 27.47 -0.51 19.96
CA ARG A 352 26.04 -0.43 20.29
C ARG A 352 25.55 -1.63 21.09
N LYS A 353 25.95 -2.86 20.73
CA LYS A 353 25.63 -4.06 21.53
C LYS A 353 26.21 -3.97 22.94
N ALA A 354 27.43 -3.43 23.09
CA ALA A 354 28.02 -3.21 24.41
C ALA A 354 27.27 -2.13 25.20
N LEU A 355 26.86 -1.02 24.56
CA LEU A 355 26.01 0.01 25.18
C LEU A 355 24.67 -0.55 25.70
N GLN A 356 24.12 -1.56 25.04
CA GLN A 356 22.87 -2.22 25.45
C GLN A 356 23.05 -3.28 26.54
N ARG A 357 24.23 -3.89 26.66
CA ARG A 357 24.48 -5.06 27.53
C ARG A 357 25.36 -4.77 28.75
N GLU A 358 26.24 -3.77 28.68
CA GLU A 358 27.24 -3.50 29.72
C GLU A 358 26.93 -2.20 30.47
N MET A 359 26.83 -2.29 31.81
CA MET A 359 26.43 -1.17 32.68
C MET A 359 27.41 0.03 32.72
N ASN A 360 28.58 -0.03 32.06
CA ASN A 360 29.60 1.04 32.16
C ASN A 360 29.99 1.73 30.83
N MET A 361 29.63 1.19 29.66
CA MET A 361 30.01 1.78 28.37
C MET A 361 29.57 3.25 28.18
N PRO A 362 28.34 3.66 28.57
CA PRO A 362 27.94 5.07 28.46
C PRO A 362 28.83 6.02 29.27
N ASN A 363 29.31 5.59 30.45
CA ASN A 363 30.17 6.41 31.30
C ASN A 363 31.59 6.53 30.73
N ILE A 364 32.10 5.44 30.14
CA ILE A 364 33.40 5.44 29.44
C ILE A 364 33.37 6.45 28.30
N LEU A 365 32.37 6.39 27.43
CA LEU A 365 32.25 7.31 26.29
C LEU A 365 32.08 8.76 26.73
N ARG A 366 31.27 9.07 27.75
CA ARG A 366 31.14 10.44 28.30
C ARG A 366 32.44 10.97 28.87
N THR A 367 33.20 10.12 29.56
CA THR A 367 34.50 10.51 30.14
C THR A 367 35.51 10.83 29.05
N CYS A 368 35.54 10.02 28.00
CA CYS A 368 36.38 10.24 26.82
C CYS A 368 35.94 11.51 26.07
N GLU A 369 34.63 11.70 25.82
CA GLU A 369 34.09 12.90 25.17
C GLU A 369 34.52 14.18 25.91
N ALA A 370 34.32 14.22 27.23
CA ALA A 370 34.70 15.37 28.05
C ALA A 370 36.22 15.60 28.10
N ALA A 371 37.03 14.56 27.94
CA ALA A 371 38.48 14.69 27.86
C ALA A 371 38.92 15.29 26.52
N VAL A 372 38.40 14.76 25.40
CA VAL A 372 38.69 15.27 24.04
C VAL A 372 38.26 16.73 23.90
N ARG A 373 37.08 17.11 24.41
CA ARG A 373 36.63 18.52 24.39
C ARG A 373 37.52 19.46 25.20
N ARG A 374 38.06 19.00 26.34
CA ARG A 374 38.97 19.79 27.19
C ARG A 374 40.35 19.98 26.58
N ASP A 375 40.84 18.94 25.91
CA ASP A 375 42.15 18.91 25.25
C ASP A 375 42.14 19.70 23.93
N GLY A 376 40.96 19.93 23.35
CA GLY A 376 40.79 20.69 22.10
C GLY A 376 41.34 19.96 20.86
N SER A 377 41.73 18.69 21.01
CA SER A 377 42.46 17.88 20.04
C SER A 377 41.58 17.23 18.96
N GLY A 378 40.24 17.29 19.08
CA GLY A 378 39.36 16.77 18.03
C GLY A 378 37.86 17.03 18.23
N ASP A 379 37.35 18.14 17.69
CA ASP A 379 35.90 18.48 17.75
C ASP A 379 35.03 17.40 17.08
N ILE A 380 35.46 16.89 15.91
CA ILE A 380 34.79 15.80 15.19
C ILE A 380 34.75 14.52 16.06
N THR A 381 35.86 14.18 16.73
CA THR A 381 35.94 13.00 17.59
C THR A 381 34.95 13.11 18.75
N ALA A 382 34.90 14.26 19.43
CA ALA A 382 33.94 14.50 20.50
C ALA A 382 32.49 14.42 20.00
N ASP A 383 32.19 15.01 18.84
CA ASP A 383 30.84 14.97 18.27
C ASP A 383 30.42 13.54 17.86
N ILE A 384 31.33 12.70 17.37
CA ILE A 384 31.06 11.29 17.08
C ILE A 384 30.71 10.51 18.36
N LEU A 385 31.50 10.68 19.42
CA LEU A 385 31.25 10.01 20.72
C LEU A 385 29.91 10.46 21.32
N HIS A 386 29.63 11.76 21.24
CA HIS A 386 28.37 12.34 21.73
C HIS A 386 27.17 11.80 20.97
N LEU A 387 27.28 11.74 19.64
CA LEU A 387 26.21 11.25 18.79
C LEU A 387 25.88 9.78 19.07
N GLU A 388 26.90 8.93 19.25
CA GLU A 388 26.73 7.51 19.61
C GLU A 388 25.92 7.33 20.90
N LEU A 389 26.16 8.17 21.90
CA LEU A 389 25.38 8.20 23.15
C LEU A 389 23.91 8.60 22.93
N LEU A 390 23.66 9.49 21.96
CA LEU A 390 22.32 9.99 21.64
C LEU A 390 21.53 9.03 20.73
N LEU A 391 22.13 8.05 20.05
CA LEU A 391 21.42 7.22 19.05
C LEU A 391 20.18 6.47 19.60
N SER A 392 20.10 6.27 20.92
CA SER A 392 18.91 5.75 21.60
C SER A 392 17.73 6.74 21.65
N GLN A 393 18.02 8.04 21.63
CA GLN A 393 17.11 9.17 21.65
C GLN A 393 16.98 9.78 20.25
N LYS A 394 16.20 9.11 19.38
CA LYS A 394 16.16 9.36 17.93
C LYS A 394 16.01 10.84 17.54
N GLU A 395 15.13 11.58 18.20
CA GLU A 395 14.87 13.00 17.87
C GLU A 395 16.07 13.89 18.22
N GLU A 396 16.65 13.71 19.41
CA GLU A 396 17.83 14.45 19.86
C GLU A 396 19.03 14.13 18.96
N ALA A 397 19.25 12.85 18.65
CA ALA A 397 20.32 12.42 17.76
C ALA A 397 20.16 12.99 16.35
N THR A 398 18.93 13.01 15.81
CA THR A 398 18.67 13.60 14.48
C THR A 398 19.00 15.09 14.46
N ASN A 399 18.58 15.83 15.50
CA ASN A 399 18.83 17.26 15.60
C ASN A 399 20.32 17.56 15.79
N PHE A 400 21.01 16.76 16.61
CA PHE A 400 22.45 16.90 16.83
C PHE A 400 23.24 16.55 15.56
N ALA A 401 22.93 15.43 14.89
CA ALA A 401 23.54 15.05 13.62
C ALA A 401 23.38 16.14 12.56
N ARG A 402 22.19 16.76 12.46
CA ARG A 402 21.93 17.88 11.54
C ARG A 402 22.85 19.07 11.83
N SER A 403 23.06 19.40 13.10
CA SER A 403 24.00 20.43 13.52
C SER A 403 25.44 20.08 13.12
N CYS A 404 25.88 18.85 13.37
CA CYS A 404 27.21 18.37 12.98
C CYS A 404 27.42 18.39 11.46
N ILE A 405 26.41 18.02 10.66
CA ILE A 405 26.46 18.15 9.19
C ILE A 405 26.62 19.61 8.76
N GLY A 406 25.96 20.55 9.44
CA GLY A 406 26.13 21.98 9.17
C GLY A 406 27.55 22.49 9.41
N LYS A 407 28.24 21.96 10.43
CA LYS A 407 29.64 22.32 10.76
C LYS A 407 30.65 21.56 9.90
N HIS A 408 30.39 20.28 9.65
CA HIS A 408 31.32 19.32 9.06
C HIS A 408 30.62 18.48 7.98
N PRO A 409 30.20 19.09 6.85
CA PRO A 409 29.37 18.42 5.84
C PRO A 409 30.07 17.26 5.14
N SER A 410 31.41 17.20 5.19
CA SER A 410 32.23 16.19 4.51
C SER A 410 32.50 14.92 5.34
N VAL A 411 31.93 14.80 6.54
CA VAL A 411 32.09 13.64 7.44
C VAL A 411 30.91 12.69 7.27
N ALA A 412 31.17 11.51 6.71
CA ALA A 412 30.13 10.54 6.36
C ALA A 412 29.37 9.99 7.58
N TYR A 413 30.04 9.88 8.74
CA TYR A 413 29.43 9.34 9.96
C TYR A 413 28.21 10.15 10.41
N PHE A 414 28.22 11.48 10.27
CA PHE A 414 27.08 12.31 10.66
C PHE A 414 25.85 12.08 9.77
N HIS A 415 26.06 11.88 8.46
CA HIS A 415 24.99 11.49 7.54
C HIS A 415 24.47 10.08 7.84
N TYR A 416 25.36 9.13 8.16
CA TYR A 416 24.99 7.78 8.60
C TYR A 416 24.11 7.81 9.84
N ALA A 417 24.54 8.49 10.90
CA ALA A 417 23.81 8.58 12.15
C ALA A 417 22.46 9.30 12.00
N MET A 418 22.38 10.32 11.15
CA MET A 418 21.10 10.95 10.79
C MET A 418 20.19 9.94 10.05
N THR A 419 20.74 9.18 9.10
CA THR A 419 19.99 8.17 8.32
C THR A 419 19.32 7.12 9.22
N ILE A 420 20.03 6.59 10.22
CA ILE A 420 19.53 5.50 11.08
C ILE A 420 18.56 5.98 12.17
N THR A 421 18.56 7.28 12.47
CA THR A 421 17.67 7.88 13.48
C THR A 421 16.36 8.39 12.87
N MET A 422 16.34 8.62 11.56
CA MET A 422 15.15 8.99 10.80
C MET A 422 14.18 7.82 10.54
N GLY A 423 12.91 8.14 10.31
CA GLY A 423 11.86 7.15 9.98
C GLY A 423 11.93 6.64 8.54
N GLN A 424 11.05 5.71 8.16
CA GLN A 424 11.03 5.05 6.84
C GLN A 424 10.48 5.92 5.68
N GLN A 425 10.80 7.22 5.63
CA GLN A 425 10.38 8.12 4.56
C GLN A 425 11.41 8.16 3.42
N PHE A 426 11.24 9.05 2.44
CA PHE A 426 12.20 9.26 1.34
C PHE A 426 13.43 10.08 1.75
N GLU A 427 13.32 10.91 2.78
CA GLU A 427 14.39 11.80 3.25
C GLU A 427 15.71 11.06 3.64
N PRO A 428 15.68 9.89 4.32
CA PRO A 428 16.88 9.11 4.58
C PRO A 428 17.68 8.70 3.33
N VAL A 429 17.01 8.50 2.18
CA VAL A 429 17.70 8.17 0.92
C VAL A 429 18.61 9.32 0.50
N LEU A 430 18.10 10.55 0.58
CA LEU A 430 18.84 11.76 0.23
C LEU A 430 20.03 11.98 1.17
N ILE A 431 19.84 11.80 2.47
CA ILE A 431 20.90 11.97 3.47
C ILE A 431 21.98 10.91 3.28
N ALA A 432 21.60 9.65 3.09
CA ALA A 432 22.57 8.58 2.90
C ALA A 432 23.37 8.73 1.59
N GLU A 433 22.73 9.19 0.51
CA GLU A 433 23.42 9.54 -0.74
C GLU A 433 24.40 10.72 -0.57
N LYS A 434 24.03 11.77 0.18
CA LYS A 434 24.96 12.86 0.56
C LYS A 434 26.14 12.31 1.37
N GLY A 435 25.90 11.34 2.26
CA GLY A 435 26.93 10.62 3.00
C GLY A 435 27.92 9.85 2.10
N LEU A 436 27.44 9.19 1.04
CA LEU A 436 28.29 8.45 0.10
C LEU A 436 29.23 9.36 -0.72
N GLN A 437 28.91 10.65 -0.82
CA GLN A 437 29.72 11.66 -1.51
C GLN A 437 30.76 12.32 -0.58
N CYS A 438 30.75 11.99 0.71
CA CYS A 438 31.68 12.56 1.69
C CYS A 438 33.11 12.06 1.50
N ARG A 439 34.10 12.96 1.71
CA ARG A 439 35.53 12.63 1.60
C ARG A 439 36.07 11.92 2.84
N ILE A 440 35.55 12.26 4.03
CA ILE A 440 35.96 11.67 5.30
C ILE A 440 35.00 10.53 5.60
N THR A 441 35.38 9.31 5.20
CA THR A 441 34.60 8.08 5.41
C THR A 441 35.52 6.91 5.69
N THR A 442 35.05 5.96 6.49
CA THR A 442 35.64 4.62 6.57
C THR A 442 34.95 3.70 5.56
N GLU A 443 35.58 2.56 5.28
CA GLU A 443 34.97 1.53 4.43
C GLU A 443 33.68 0.97 5.05
N PHE A 444 33.65 0.77 6.37
CA PHE A 444 32.46 0.32 7.08
C PHE A 444 31.29 1.31 6.96
N ILE A 445 31.51 2.60 7.19
CA ILE A 445 30.43 3.61 7.06
C ILE A 445 29.96 3.71 5.62
N ARG A 446 30.86 3.57 4.64
CA ARG A 446 30.47 3.50 3.22
C ARG A 446 29.58 2.29 2.93
N GLN A 447 29.91 1.11 3.45
CA GLN A 447 29.10 -0.10 3.33
C GLN A 447 27.72 0.07 3.98
N GLU A 448 27.67 0.65 5.18
CA GLU A 448 26.41 0.94 5.87
C GLU A 448 25.53 1.92 5.08
N LEU A 449 26.10 3.01 4.58
CA LEU A 449 25.36 3.97 3.75
C LEU A 449 24.82 3.30 2.48
N LEU A 450 25.62 2.45 1.81
CA LEU A 450 25.15 1.66 0.66
C LEU A 450 23.98 0.75 1.04
N TYR A 451 24.04 0.08 2.20
CA TYR A 451 22.94 -0.71 2.73
C TYR A 451 21.68 0.14 2.91
N TYR A 452 21.76 1.26 3.62
CA TYR A 452 20.57 2.09 3.91
C TYR A 452 19.95 2.66 2.64
N VAL A 453 20.75 3.21 1.71
CA VAL A 453 20.20 3.70 0.43
C VAL A 453 19.48 2.56 -0.31
N SER A 454 20.13 1.41 -0.44
CA SER A 454 19.56 0.25 -1.15
C SER A 454 18.26 -0.25 -0.50
N HIS A 455 18.27 -0.42 0.82
CA HIS A 455 17.13 -0.89 1.60
C HIS A 455 15.95 0.08 1.53
N PHE A 456 16.19 1.38 1.72
CA PHE A 456 15.14 2.38 1.61
C PHE A 456 14.59 2.48 0.19
N LEU A 457 15.44 2.43 -0.84
CA LEU A 457 14.98 2.41 -2.24
C LEU A 457 14.11 1.20 -2.52
N TYR A 458 14.50 0.00 -2.05
CA TYR A 458 13.70 -1.22 -2.20
C TYR A 458 12.32 -1.10 -1.53
N HIS A 459 12.26 -0.61 -0.29
CA HIS A 459 10.96 -0.45 0.39
C HIS A 459 10.09 0.63 -0.23
N ASN A 460 10.70 1.74 -0.66
CA ASN A 460 9.97 2.79 -1.37
C ASN A 460 9.45 2.29 -2.72
N LEU A 461 10.25 1.50 -3.46
CA LEU A 461 9.85 0.84 -4.70
C LEU A 461 8.61 -0.03 -4.50
N ILE A 462 8.63 -0.88 -3.47
CA ILE A 462 7.47 -1.70 -3.10
C ILE A 462 6.26 -0.81 -2.80
N ASN A 463 6.43 0.27 -2.03
CA ASN A 463 5.34 1.17 -1.68
C ASN A 463 4.73 1.87 -2.90
N MET A 464 5.54 2.32 -3.87
CA MET A 464 5.03 2.94 -5.09
C MET A 464 4.32 1.96 -6.01
N LEU A 465 4.82 0.73 -6.12
CA LEU A 465 4.24 -0.32 -6.95
C LEU A 465 2.91 -0.88 -6.40
N ARG A 466 2.58 -0.60 -5.12
CA ARG A 466 1.27 -0.89 -4.51
C ARG A 466 0.15 0.05 -5.00
N GLY A 467 0.50 1.22 -5.55
CA GLY A 467 -0.46 2.21 -6.05
C GLY A 467 -0.64 2.17 -7.58
N ASP A 468 -1.61 2.93 -8.09
CA ASP A 468 -1.83 3.07 -9.54
C ASP A 468 -0.67 3.84 -10.16
N LEU A 469 0.00 3.24 -11.14
CA LEU A 469 1.12 3.84 -11.85
C LEU A 469 0.60 4.61 -13.07
N ASP A 470 0.70 5.94 -13.01
CA ASP A 470 0.68 6.75 -14.23
C ASP A 470 2.02 6.64 -14.98
N VAL A 471 2.07 7.18 -16.20
CA VAL A 471 3.26 7.12 -17.07
C VAL A 471 4.49 7.73 -16.39
N GLY A 472 4.32 8.80 -15.61
CA GLY A 472 5.41 9.44 -14.87
C GLY A 472 5.94 8.57 -13.73
N ARG A 473 5.04 7.94 -12.96
CA ARG A 473 5.42 7.03 -11.87
C ARG A 473 6.06 5.73 -12.37
N SER A 474 5.64 5.20 -13.52
CA SER A 474 6.28 4.03 -14.12
C SER A 474 7.78 4.27 -14.43
N GLN A 475 8.13 5.47 -14.90
CA GLN A 475 9.53 5.83 -15.14
C GLN A 475 10.33 5.97 -13.85
N THR A 476 9.79 6.63 -12.83
CA THR A 476 10.42 6.77 -11.51
C THR A 476 10.67 5.41 -10.87
N VAL A 477 9.70 4.51 -10.91
CA VAL A 477 9.81 3.14 -10.40
C VAL A 477 10.97 2.38 -11.09
N ASN A 478 11.12 2.50 -12.41
CA ASN A 478 12.22 1.87 -13.14
C ASN A 478 13.60 2.41 -12.71
N VAL A 479 13.72 3.72 -12.55
CA VAL A 479 14.96 4.37 -12.10
C VAL A 479 15.34 3.89 -10.71
N LEU A 480 14.38 3.87 -9.78
CA LEU A 480 14.63 3.48 -8.40
C LEU A 480 14.97 1.99 -8.27
N ALA A 481 14.32 1.12 -9.05
CA ALA A 481 14.65 -0.30 -9.06
C ALA A 481 16.05 -0.59 -9.60
N LYS A 482 16.43 0.02 -10.73
CA LYS A 482 17.78 -0.10 -11.28
C LYS A 482 18.85 0.45 -10.32
N LYS A 483 18.57 1.60 -9.70
CA LYS A 483 19.48 2.20 -8.72
C LYS A 483 19.62 1.31 -7.48
N ALA A 484 18.52 0.79 -6.93
CA ALA A 484 18.53 -0.14 -5.81
C ALA A 484 19.33 -1.41 -6.15
N GLU A 485 19.14 -1.98 -7.35
CA GLU A 485 19.89 -3.14 -7.82
C GLU A 485 21.40 -2.85 -7.88
N ALA A 486 21.79 -1.77 -8.55
CA ALA A 486 23.19 -1.40 -8.73
C ALA A 486 23.90 -1.17 -7.38
N LEU A 487 23.26 -0.46 -6.45
CA LEU A 487 23.80 -0.21 -5.11
C LEU A 487 23.88 -1.50 -4.28
N THR A 488 22.84 -2.35 -4.34
CA THR A 488 22.82 -3.65 -3.65
C THR A 488 23.94 -4.56 -4.17
N ARG A 489 24.13 -4.63 -5.49
CA ARG A 489 25.23 -5.41 -6.10
C ARG A 489 26.60 -4.84 -5.74
N THR A 490 26.73 -3.52 -5.66
CA THR A 490 27.96 -2.87 -5.21
C THR A 490 28.28 -3.25 -3.77
N PHE A 491 27.30 -3.17 -2.87
CA PHE A 491 27.44 -3.62 -1.48
C PHE A 491 27.91 -5.08 -1.41
N LEU A 492 27.23 -6.00 -2.11
CA LEU A 492 27.58 -7.43 -2.11
C LEU A 492 28.98 -7.72 -2.67
N LYS A 493 29.55 -6.81 -3.46
CA LYS A 493 30.89 -6.95 -4.04
C LYS A 493 31.99 -6.47 -3.11
N ILE A 494 31.75 -5.39 -2.36
CA ILE A 494 32.78 -4.74 -1.54
C ILE A 494 32.74 -5.20 -0.07
N SER A 495 31.57 -5.62 0.41
CA SER A 495 31.37 -6.03 1.80
C SER A 495 31.90 -7.44 2.04
N PRO A 496 32.52 -7.71 3.20
CA PRO A 496 33.01 -9.04 3.52
C PRO A 496 31.83 -10.03 3.76
N PRO A 497 31.99 -11.34 3.48
CA PRO A 497 30.91 -12.33 3.60
C PRO A 497 30.26 -12.43 4.98
N ASP A 498 31.00 -12.08 6.04
CA ASP A 498 30.57 -12.06 7.44
C ASP A 498 29.99 -10.69 7.88
N HIS A 499 29.81 -9.74 6.96
CA HIS A 499 29.17 -8.46 7.26
C HIS A 499 27.75 -8.69 7.81
N HIS A 500 27.39 -7.98 8.88
CA HIS A 500 26.13 -8.19 9.61
C HIS A 500 24.85 -7.98 8.77
N ARG A 501 24.95 -7.23 7.65
CA ARG A 501 23.88 -7.02 6.65
C ARG A 501 23.95 -7.92 5.42
N MET A 502 24.94 -8.81 5.31
CA MET A 502 25.17 -9.61 4.11
C MET A 502 23.97 -10.52 3.78
N LEU A 503 23.36 -11.12 4.81
CA LEU A 503 22.20 -11.99 4.68
C LEU A 503 20.98 -11.25 4.13
N GLU A 504 20.69 -10.08 4.70
CA GLU A 504 19.59 -9.21 4.30
C GLU A 504 19.77 -8.71 2.86
N MET A 505 20.96 -8.23 2.52
CA MET A 505 21.26 -7.70 1.18
C MET A 505 21.25 -8.79 0.10
N THR A 506 21.61 -10.02 0.46
CA THR A 506 21.47 -11.19 -0.43
C THR A 506 20.00 -11.50 -0.70
N ALA A 507 19.13 -11.33 0.31
CA ALA A 507 17.70 -11.46 0.11
C ALA A 507 17.13 -10.33 -0.76
N ILE A 508 17.49 -9.07 -0.47
CA ILE A 508 17.03 -7.90 -1.21
C ILE A 508 17.41 -7.96 -2.68
N VAL A 509 18.66 -8.34 -3.04
CA VAL A 509 19.04 -8.43 -4.47
C VAL A 509 18.20 -9.47 -5.22
N THR A 510 17.89 -10.58 -4.57
CA THR A 510 17.09 -11.65 -5.18
C THR A 510 15.62 -11.23 -5.30
N LEU A 511 15.08 -10.52 -4.30
CA LEU A 511 13.74 -9.96 -4.34
C LEU A 511 13.63 -8.86 -5.41
N LEU A 512 14.65 -8.03 -5.58
CA LEU A 512 14.75 -7.07 -6.69
C LEU A 512 14.79 -7.77 -8.05
N ASP A 513 15.61 -8.82 -8.19
CA ASP A 513 15.66 -9.64 -9.41
C ASP A 513 14.27 -10.22 -9.72
N LEU A 514 13.59 -10.83 -8.74
CA LEU A 514 12.21 -11.31 -8.89
C LEU A 514 11.27 -10.19 -9.31
N LEU A 515 11.38 -9.00 -8.69
CA LEU A 515 10.50 -7.87 -8.95
C LEU A 515 10.69 -7.25 -10.34
N MET A 516 11.92 -7.27 -10.88
CA MET A 516 12.24 -6.68 -12.19
C MET A 516 12.11 -7.69 -13.33
N LYS A 517 12.67 -8.89 -13.16
CA LYS A 517 12.76 -9.94 -14.18
C LYS A 517 11.54 -10.87 -14.15
N GLY A 518 11.12 -11.29 -12.96
CA GLY A 518 9.98 -12.19 -12.74
C GLY A 518 10.03 -13.43 -13.63
N HIS A 519 9.13 -13.52 -14.61
CA HIS A 519 9.05 -14.66 -15.54
C HIS A 519 10.34 -14.94 -16.33
N THR A 520 11.22 -13.94 -16.53
CA THR A 520 12.47 -14.14 -17.27
C THR A 520 13.56 -14.82 -16.43
N LEU A 521 13.36 -14.96 -15.12
CA LEU A 521 14.26 -15.73 -14.26
C LEU A 521 14.06 -17.23 -14.51
N THR A 522 15.18 -17.90 -14.72
CA THR A 522 15.25 -19.35 -14.85
C THR A 522 15.26 -20.03 -13.49
N ASP A 523 14.83 -21.29 -13.43
CA ASP A 523 14.92 -22.07 -12.19
C ASP A 523 16.38 -22.25 -11.74
N GLY A 524 17.33 -22.32 -12.69
CA GLY A 524 18.76 -22.36 -12.38
C GLY A 524 19.26 -21.11 -11.64
N GLU A 525 18.85 -19.92 -12.08
CA GLU A 525 19.16 -18.66 -11.37
C GLU A 525 18.57 -18.63 -9.96
N LEU A 526 17.34 -19.14 -9.79
CA LEU A 526 16.69 -19.23 -8.47
C LEU A 526 17.39 -20.24 -7.55
N GLN A 527 17.89 -21.35 -8.08
CA GLN A 527 18.70 -22.31 -7.32
C GLN A 527 20.03 -21.70 -6.88
N ILE A 528 20.71 -20.95 -7.76
CA ILE A 528 21.93 -20.22 -7.40
C ILE A 528 21.65 -19.21 -6.28
N ALA A 529 20.54 -18.46 -6.37
CA ALA A 529 20.14 -17.53 -5.32
C ALA A 529 19.84 -18.25 -3.99
N SER A 530 19.18 -19.40 -4.03
CA SER A 530 18.91 -20.26 -2.87
C SER A 530 20.20 -20.75 -2.21
N SER A 531 21.15 -21.28 -2.99
CA SER A 531 22.46 -21.69 -2.48
C SER A 531 23.21 -20.52 -1.84
N LYS A 532 23.20 -19.34 -2.47
CA LYS A 532 23.87 -18.15 -1.93
C LYS A 532 23.23 -17.66 -0.62
N LEU A 533 21.90 -17.65 -0.54
CA LEU A 533 21.18 -17.29 0.68
C LEU A 533 21.52 -18.25 1.82
N ARG A 534 21.54 -19.55 1.54
CA ARG A 534 21.93 -20.59 2.51
C ARG A 534 23.36 -20.42 3.01
N SER A 535 24.33 -20.25 2.12
CA SER A 535 25.73 -20.03 2.51
C SER A 535 25.89 -18.79 3.39
N THR A 536 25.18 -17.71 3.06
CA THR A 536 25.22 -16.47 3.84
C THR A 536 24.57 -16.64 5.21
N TYR A 537 23.49 -17.43 5.31
CA TYR A 537 22.85 -17.77 6.56
C TYR A 537 23.77 -18.61 7.46
N ASP A 538 24.45 -19.61 6.90
CA ASP A 538 25.38 -20.46 7.65
C ASP A 538 26.55 -19.64 8.23
N ILE A 539 27.08 -18.68 7.45
CA ILE A 539 28.10 -17.73 7.93
C ILE A 539 27.54 -16.87 9.06
N ALA A 540 26.39 -16.22 8.85
CA ALA A 540 25.79 -15.37 9.86
C ALA A 540 25.54 -16.14 11.17
N ARG A 541 25.00 -17.37 11.09
CA ARG A 541 24.76 -18.25 12.23
C ARG A 541 26.04 -18.60 12.98
N SER A 542 27.15 -18.79 12.27
CA SER A 542 28.44 -19.10 12.89
C SER A 542 29.01 -17.94 13.71
N THR A 543 28.63 -16.70 13.37
CA THR A 543 29.09 -15.49 14.06
C THR A 543 28.24 -15.10 15.29
N GLY A 544 27.09 -15.75 15.52
CA GLY A 544 26.22 -15.54 16.69
C GLY A 544 24.73 -15.67 16.38
N SER A 545 23.86 -15.39 17.37
CA SER A 545 22.40 -15.46 17.21
C SER A 545 21.90 -14.52 16.10
N VAL A 546 21.50 -15.08 14.96
CA VAL A 546 20.96 -14.35 13.82
C VAL A 546 19.46 -14.19 14.00
N GLN A 547 19.02 -12.94 14.16
CA GLN A 547 17.62 -12.62 13.88
C GLN A 547 17.46 -12.59 12.36
N LEU A 548 16.57 -13.43 11.84
CA LEU A 548 16.29 -13.47 10.41
C LEU A 548 15.46 -12.24 10.01
N PRO A 549 15.97 -11.39 9.09
CA PRO A 549 15.17 -10.33 8.49
C PRO A 549 13.94 -10.90 7.79
N ARG A 550 12.84 -10.15 7.77
CA ARG A 550 11.60 -10.55 7.08
C ARG A 550 11.82 -10.82 5.59
N GLU A 551 12.77 -10.12 4.97
CA GLU A 551 13.17 -10.29 3.57
C GLU A 551 13.71 -11.70 3.34
N CYS A 552 14.48 -12.23 4.29
CA CYS A 552 15.04 -13.58 4.23
C CYS A 552 13.94 -14.64 4.45
N LEU A 553 13.02 -14.41 5.39
CA LEU A 553 11.89 -15.31 5.64
C LEU A 553 10.97 -15.40 4.41
N ALA A 554 10.56 -14.24 3.88
CA ALA A 554 9.74 -14.15 2.67
C ALA A 554 10.43 -14.80 1.47
N LEU A 555 11.73 -14.51 1.25
CA LEU A 555 12.47 -15.11 0.14
C LEU A 555 12.63 -16.63 0.30
N GLY A 556 12.89 -17.11 1.52
CA GLY A 556 12.99 -18.54 1.81
C GLY A 556 11.74 -19.30 1.39
N ASP A 557 10.56 -18.78 1.74
CA ASP A 557 9.28 -19.36 1.32
C ASP A 557 9.06 -19.29 -0.19
N ILE A 558 9.42 -18.18 -0.83
CA ILE A 558 9.34 -18.06 -2.29
C ILE A 558 10.19 -19.16 -2.94
N LEU A 559 11.47 -19.26 -2.58
CA LEU A 559 12.41 -20.20 -3.19
C LEU A 559 12.04 -21.66 -2.93
N ALA A 560 11.46 -21.97 -1.77
CA ALA A 560 10.99 -23.32 -1.44
C ALA A 560 9.79 -23.77 -2.29
N ARG A 561 8.98 -22.83 -2.78
CA ARG A 561 7.67 -23.12 -3.40
C ARG A 561 7.58 -22.76 -4.86
N VAL A 562 8.34 -21.77 -5.32
CA VAL A 562 8.11 -21.14 -6.63
C VAL A 562 8.19 -22.13 -7.78
N SER A 563 9.13 -23.08 -7.78
CA SER A 563 9.26 -24.07 -8.85
C SER A 563 8.11 -25.08 -8.88
N SER A 564 7.66 -25.58 -7.73
CA SER A 564 6.53 -26.52 -7.66
C SER A 564 5.19 -25.82 -7.93
N ALA A 565 5.01 -24.61 -7.37
CA ALA A 565 3.83 -23.79 -7.59
C ALA A 565 3.67 -23.34 -9.04
N TRP A 566 4.78 -23.16 -9.78
CA TRP A 566 4.75 -22.73 -11.17
C TRP A 566 4.00 -23.69 -12.09
N GLY A 567 4.02 -24.99 -11.81
CA GLY A 567 3.27 -25.98 -12.61
C GLY A 567 1.76 -25.69 -12.64
N ARG A 568 1.18 -25.32 -11.49
CA ARG A 568 -0.26 -25.00 -11.38
C ARG A 568 -0.57 -23.58 -11.82
N TRP A 569 0.24 -22.61 -11.40
CA TRP A 569 -0.09 -21.19 -11.52
C TRP A 569 0.54 -20.52 -12.76
N GLY A 570 1.66 -21.05 -13.26
CA GLY A 570 2.44 -20.49 -14.37
C GLY A 570 1.64 -20.18 -15.64
N PRO A 571 0.71 -21.05 -16.09
CA PRO A 571 -0.16 -20.75 -17.23
C PRO A 571 -1.00 -19.49 -17.02
N THR A 572 -1.49 -19.25 -15.81
CA THR A 572 -2.24 -18.02 -15.46
C THR A 572 -1.33 -16.81 -15.37
N MET A 573 -0.18 -16.94 -14.70
CA MET A 573 0.77 -15.84 -14.52
C MET A 573 1.41 -15.35 -15.84
N SER A 574 1.42 -16.22 -16.86
CA SER A 574 1.99 -15.93 -18.18
C SER A 574 0.99 -15.29 -19.15
N ARG A 575 -0.32 -15.30 -18.84
CA ARG A 575 -1.39 -14.79 -19.71
C ARG A 575 -1.41 -13.27 -19.82
N TYR A 576 -1.20 -12.57 -18.70
CA TYR A 576 -1.41 -11.12 -18.65
C TYR A 576 -0.10 -10.35 -18.71
N THR A 577 -0.02 -9.41 -19.64
CA THR A 577 0.96 -8.33 -19.63
C THR A 577 0.22 -7.08 -19.15
N GLY A 578 0.42 -6.69 -17.89
CA GLY A 578 -0.25 -5.54 -17.30
C GLY A 578 0.64 -4.30 -17.26
N GLY A 579 0.01 -3.12 -17.31
CA GLY A 579 0.67 -1.82 -17.14
C GLY A 579 1.35 -1.75 -15.77
N GLY A 580 2.68 -1.76 -15.80
CA GLY A 580 3.56 -1.82 -14.65
C GLY A 580 4.84 -1.02 -14.93
N MET A 581 5.99 -1.50 -14.45
CA MET A 581 7.31 -1.02 -14.89
C MET A 581 7.39 -0.99 -16.42
N ALA A 582 7.87 0.12 -17.00
CA ALA A 582 7.93 0.24 -18.45
C ALA A 582 8.74 -0.92 -19.05
N THR A 583 8.19 -1.57 -20.06
CA THR A 583 8.82 -2.71 -20.75
C THR A 583 10.05 -2.29 -21.56
N THR A 584 10.20 -0.98 -21.80
CA THR A 584 11.36 -0.41 -22.49
C THR A 584 12.48 -0.16 -21.48
N PRO A 585 13.66 -0.81 -21.65
CA PRO A 585 14.80 -0.55 -20.78
C PRO A 585 15.20 0.92 -20.84
N LEU A 586 15.30 1.59 -19.68
CA LEU A 586 16.04 2.84 -19.61
C LEU A 586 17.51 2.54 -19.93
N ALA A 587 18.17 3.38 -20.72
CA ALA A 587 19.62 3.31 -20.87
C ALA A 587 20.29 3.66 -19.53
N ASP A 588 21.35 2.95 -19.16
CA ASP A 588 21.95 3.01 -17.82
C ASP A 588 22.53 4.39 -17.49
N ASP A 589 23.05 5.11 -18.50
CA ASP A 589 23.55 6.48 -18.39
C ASP A 589 22.48 7.48 -17.96
N ARG A 590 21.23 7.27 -18.37
CA ARG A 590 20.10 8.12 -17.98
C ARG A 590 19.60 7.83 -16.57
N VAL A 591 19.86 6.64 -16.01
CA VAL A 591 19.35 6.27 -14.67
C VAL A 591 19.87 7.23 -13.61
N ASP A 592 21.17 7.54 -13.64
CA ASP A 592 21.78 8.45 -12.66
C ASP A 592 21.28 9.88 -12.83
N GLU A 593 21.11 10.38 -14.06
CA GLU A 593 20.53 11.69 -14.33
C GLU A 593 19.12 11.82 -13.76
N TYR A 594 18.24 10.87 -14.06
CA TYR A 594 16.87 10.85 -13.54
C TYR A 594 16.84 10.68 -12.01
N PHE A 595 17.74 9.87 -11.46
CA PHE A 595 17.83 9.68 -10.02
C PHE A 595 18.25 10.96 -9.29
N VAL A 596 19.24 11.68 -9.80
CA VAL A 596 19.66 12.98 -9.27
C VAL A 596 18.52 14.01 -9.37
N ALA A 597 17.80 14.04 -10.50
CA ALA A 597 16.64 14.91 -10.66
C ALA A 597 15.52 14.56 -9.66
N TRP A 598 15.31 13.27 -9.37
CA TRP A 598 14.36 12.81 -8.37
C TRP A 598 14.80 13.19 -6.95
N LEU A 599 16.07 13.01 -6.59
CA LEU A 599 16.62 13.46 -5.30
C LEU A 599 16.45 14.96 -5.09
N LYS A 600 16.67 15.77 -6.14
CA LYS A 600 16.46 17.21 -6.07
C LYS A 600 15.00 17.57 -5.79
N LYS A 601 14.06 16.87 -6.44
CA LYS A 601 12.62 17.04 -6.13
C LYS A 601 12.30 16.68 -4.68
N LEU A 602 12.92 15.64 -4.13
CA LEU A 602 12.75 15.29 -2.72
C LEU A 602 13.29 16.36 -1.77
N ASP A 603 14.47 16.94 -2.07
CA ASP A 603 15.09 18.02 -1.27
C ASP A 603 14.21 19.29 -1.28
N GLU A 604 13.51 19.54 -2.39
CA GLU A 604 12.61 20.67 -2.57
C GLU A 604 11.16 20.40 -2.11
N ALA A 605 10.82 19.14 -1.80
CA ALA A 605 9.45 18.73 -1.50
C ALA A 605 9.04 19.07 -0.06
N THR A 606 7.79 19.48 0.12
CA THR A 606 7.20 19.55 1.46
C THR A 606 6.77 18.16 1.94
N PRO A 607 6.70 17.89 3.26
CA PRO A 607 6.24 16.61 3.80
C PRO A 607 4.90 16.12 3.24
N GLU A 608 3.98 17.04 2.91
CA GLU A 608 2.68 16.73 2.31
C GLU A 608 2.75 16.35 0.83
N SER A 609 3.71 16.90 0.08
CA SER A 609 3.94 16.54 -1.32
C SER A 609 4.38 15.08 -1.43
N LEU A 610 5.27 14.65 -0.53
CA LEU A 610 5.77 13.27 -0.45
C LEU A 610 4.66 12.27 -0.10
N LEU A 611 3.76 12.63 0.82
CA LEU A 611 2.61 11.78 1.19
C LEU A 611 1.62 11.60 0.04
N SER A 612 1.43 12.63 -0.80
CA SER A 612 0.53 12.58 -1.96
C SER A 612 1.03 11.66 -3.08
N GLU A 613 2.35 11.47 -3.19
CA GLU A 613 3.00 10.56 -4.14
C GLU A 613 2.87 9.09 -3.70
N ILE A 614 2.68 8.84 -2.39
CA ILE A 614 2.54 7.52 -1.76
C ILE A 614 1.08 7.01 -1.75
N HIS A 615 0.07 7.89 -1.59
CA HIS A 615 -1.29 7.48 -1.17
C HIS A 615 -2.33 7.27 -2.29
N ARG A 616 -1.93 7.11 -3.56
CA ARG A 616 -2.86 6.76 -4.64
C ARG A 616 -2.95 5.25 -4.85
N ILE A 617 -3.56 4.55 -3.90
CA ILE A 617 -4.06 3.19 -4.12
C ILE A 617 -5.40 3.32 -4.83
N ASP A 618 -5.35 3.29 -6.15
CA ASP A 618 -6.48 2.93 -6.99
C ASP A 618 -5.97 1.79 -7.88
N PRO A 619 -6.81 0.81 -8.24
CA PRO A 619 -6.58 -0.01 -9.42
C PRO A 619 -7.57 0.41 -10.52
N GLY A 620 -7.15 1.30 -11.43
CA GLY A 620 -7.84 1.60 -12.69
C GLY A 620 -7.69 0.46 -13.72
N GLU A 621 -8.48 0.31 -14.79
CA GLU A 621 -9.57 1.10 -15.38
C GLU A 621 -10.27 0.27 -16.52
N GLY A 622 -11.48 0.68 -16.92
CA GLY A 622 -12.16 0.42 -18.22
C GLY A 622 -13.32 -0.60 -18.19
N ARG A 623 -14.55 -0.39 -18.67
CA ARG A 623 -15.25 0.59 -19.57
C ARG A 623 -16.67 0.79 -19.00
N TYR A 624 -17.24 2.01 -18.91
CA TYR A 624 -18.18 2.64 -19.85
C TYR A 624 -18.23 4.16 -19.55
N GLY A 625 -18.36 5.01 -20.58
CA GLY A 625 -18.68 6.44 -20.40
C GLY A 625 -20.08 6.77 -20.97
N PRO A 626 -20.59 8.02 -20.83
CA PRO A 626 -20.07 9.12 -20.03
C PRO A 626 -21.14 9.83 -19.15
N ALA A 627 -20.74 10.24 -17.95
CA ALA A 627 -20.78 11.64 -17.56
C ALA A 627 -19.40 11.96 -16.96
N GLN A 628 -18.64 12.89 -17.55
CA GLN A 628 -17.39 13.36 -16.94
C GLN A 628 -17.73 14.13 -15.65
N LEU A 629 -17.84 13.40 -14.54
CA LEU A 629 -18.08 13.99 -13.23
C LEU A 629 -16.79 14.68 -12.75
N HIS A 630 -16.95 15.84 -12.15
CA HIS A 630 -15.84 16.53 -11.51
C HIS A 630 -15.34 15.69 -10.32
N LYS A 631 -14.03 15.74 -10.05
CA LYS A 631 -13.40 15.05 -8.92
C LYS A 631 -13.23 15.97 -7.72
N CYS A 632 -13.40 15.43 -6.52
CA CYS A 632 -13.14 16.14 -5.28
C CYS A 632 -11.64 16.47 -5.17
N SER A 633 -11.29 17.73 -4.96
CA SER A 633 -9.90 18.19 -4.84
C SER A 633 -9.16 17.68 -3.59
N ALA A 634 -9.83 16.94 -2.71
CA ALA A 634 -9.24 16.39 -1.48
C ALA A 634 -9.08 14.86 -1.51
N CYS A 635 -10.07 14.14 -2.06
CA CYS A 635 -10.12 12.69 -2.03
C CYS A 635 -10.23 12.05 -3.42
N ASP A 636 -10.13 12.85 -4.48
CA ASP A 636 -10.21 12.47 -5.91
C ASP A 636 -11.49 11.71 -6.34
N LYS A 637 -12.45 11.53 -5.43
CA LYS A 637 -13.73 10.86 -5.71
C LYS A 637 -14.59 11.68 -6.69
N PRO A 638 -15.16 11.07 -7.74
CA PRO A 638 -16.04 11.75 -8.69
C PRO A 638 -17.44 12.00 -8.11
N SER A 639 -17.99 13.20 -8.33
CA SER A 639 -19.39 13.51 -7.98
C SER A 639 -19.94 14.69 -8.81
N ALA A 640 -21.25 14.64 -9.10
CA ALA A 640 -21.98 15.72 -9.75
C ALA A 640 -22.29 16.89 -8.81
N ALA A 641 -22.36 16.62 -7.49
CA ALA A 641 -22.81 17.57 -6.46
C ALA A 641 -21.69 18.18 -5.63
N LEU A 642 -20.44 18.15 -6.12
CA LEU A 642 -19.33 18.76 -5.40
C LEU A 642 -19.59 20.24 -5.10
N LYS A 643 -19.44 20.62 -3.84
CA LYS A 643 -19.48 22.01 -3.40
C LYS A 643 -18.24 22.72 -3.93
N ARG A 644 -18.44 23.87 -4.59
CA ARG A 644 -17.32 24.74 -4.97
C ARG A 644 -16.78 25.43 -3.74
N CYS A 645 -15.48 25.67 -3.71
CA CYS A 645 -14.89 26.53 -2.70
C CYS A 645 -15.54 27.91 -2.78
N GLU A 646 -16.18 28.36 -1.69
CA GLU A 646 -16.79 29.70 -1.62
C GLU A 646 -15.79 30.82 -1.89
N GLY A 647 -14.50 30.54 -1.70
CA GLY A 647 -13.44 31.50 -1.91
C GLY A 647 -13.07 31.69 -3.39
N CYS A 648 -12.55 30.66 -4.04
CA CYS A 648 -12.01 30.76 -5.41
C CYS A 648 -12.90 30.15 -6.48
N GLN A 649 -13.97 29.43 -6.10
CA GLN A 649 -14.88 28.68 -6.98
C GLN A 649 -14.26 27.61 -7.90
N LYS A 650 -12.92 27.47 -7.90
CA LYS A 650 -12.15 26.52 -8.73
C LYS A 650 -12.04 25.14 -8.09
N ALA A 651 -11.69 25.07 -6.81
CA ALA A 651 -11.64 23.80 -6.08
C ALA A 651 -13.05 23.29 -5.74
N ARG A 652 -13.20 21.97 -5.70
CA ARG A 652 -14.50 21.30 -5.51
C ARG A 652 -14.39 20.20 -4.45
N TYR A 653 -15.38 20.07 -3.58
CA TYR A 653 -15.33 19.20 -2.41
C TYR A 653 -16.61 18.40 -2.23
N CYS A 654 -16.49 17.14 -1.78
CA CYS A 654 -17.66 16.32 -1.42
C CYS A 654 -18.43 16.96 -0.25
N ASN A 655 -17.70 17.47 0.75
CA ASN A 655 -18.25 18.05 1.97
C ASN A 655 -17.20 18.95 2.66
N ASP A 656 -17.61 19.56 3.77
CA ASP A 656 -16.81 20.52 4.53
C ASP A 656 -15.63 19.82 5.25
N VAL A 657 -15.68 18.50 5.43
CA VAL A 657 -14.57 17.70 5.95
C VAL A 657 -13.46 17.61 4.90
N CYS A 658 -13.79 17.25 3.65
CA CYS A 658 -12.87 17.26 2.52
C CYS A 658 -12.29 18.65 2.27
N GLN A 659 -13.12 19.70 2.37
CA GLN A 659 -12.64 21.08 2.25
C GLN A 659 -11.64 21.41 3.35
N ARG A 660 -11.93 21.11 4.62
CA ARG A 660 -11.01 21.37 5.75
C ARG A 660 -9.71 20.57 5.65
N ALA A 661 -9.79 19.31 5.22
CA ALA A 661 -8.62 18.47 4.97
C ALA A 661 -7.71 19.07 3.88
N HIS A 662 -8.29 19.50 2.76
CA HIS A 662 -7.53 20.15 1.68
C HIS A 662 -7.19 21.62 1.96
N TRP A 663 -7.86 22.29 2.91
CA TRP A 663 -7.73 23.73 3.13
C TRP A 663 -6.29 24.16 3.42
N LYS A 664 -5.52 23.34 4.13
CA LYS A 664 -4.10 23.60 4.43
C LYS A 664 -3.28 23.82 3.16
N VAL A 665 -3.57 23.06 2.10
CA VAL A 665 -2.93 23.15 0.78
C VAL A 665 -3.61 24.22 -0.09
N HIS A 666 -4.94 24.18 -0.16
CA HIS A 666 -5.71 25.03 -1.05
C HIS A 666 -5.67 26.52 -0.68
N ARG A 667 -5.51 26.88 0.61
CA ARG A 667 -5.65 28.28 1.09
C ARG A 667 -4.75 29.27 0.35
N LYS A 668 -3.51 28.91 0.00
CA LYS A 668 -2.60 29.78 -0.75
C LYS A 668 -3.11 30.05 -2.17
N ALA A 669 -3.45 28.99 -2.91
CA ALA A 669 -4.04 29.08 -4.24
C ALA A 669 -5.42 29.76 -4.26
N CYS A 670 -6.21 29.56 -3.20
CA CYS A 670 -7.53 30.17 -3.01
C CYS A 670 -7.42 31.70 -2.89
N LYS A 671 -6.48 32.17 -2.06
CA LYS A 671 -6.20 33.60 -1.88
C LYS A 671 -5.69 34.24 -3.17
N ALA A 672 -4.78 33.58 -3.88
CA ALA A 672 -4.24 34.07 -5.16
C ALA A 672 -5.32 34.19 -6.26
N SER A 673 -6.32 33.32 -6.26
CA SER A 673 -7.45 33.42 -7.19
C SER A 673 -8.42 34.54 -6.83
N LYS A 674 -8.64 34.82 -5.52
CA LYS A 674 -9.46 35.97 -5.09
C LYS A 674 -8.86 37.32 -5.47
N SER A 675 -7.53 37.45 -5.51
CA SER A 675 -6.86 38.69 -5.91
C SER A 675 -6.93 38.98 -7.41
N LEU A 676 -7.11 37.96 -8.25
CA LEU A 676 -7.19 38.12 -9.71
C LEU A 676 -8.60 38.51 -10.19
N GLU A 677 -9.67 38.06 -9.52
CA GLU A 677 -11.05 38.49 -9.84
C GLU A 677 -11.37 39.92 -9.37
N GLY A 678 -10.59 40.47 -8.43
CA GLY A 678 -10.70 41.87 -8.00
C GLY A 678 -10.05 42.90 -8.94
N LEU A 679 -9.39 42.45 -10.01
CA LEU A 679 -8.74 43.28 -11.03
C LEU A 679 -9.49 43.28 -12.38
N GLN A 680 -10.69 42.69 -12.42
CA GLN A 680 -11.62 42.77 -13.56
C GLN A 680 -12.93 43.46 -13.15
N ILE A 681 -12.85 44.74 -12.77
CA ILE A 681 -13.89 45.75 -12.99
C ILE A 681 -13.18 47.07 -13.32
#